data_AF-A0A940YLK8-F1
#
_entry.id   AF-A0A940YLK8-F1
#
_cell.length_a   1.000
_cell.length_b   1.000
_cell.length_c   1.000
_cell.angle_alpha   90.00
_cell.angle_beta   90.00
_cell.angle_gamma   90.00
#
_symmetry.space_group_name_H-M   'P 1'
#
loop_
_entity.id
_entity.type
_entity.pdbx_description
1 polymer ?
#
loop_
_entity_poly.entity_id
_entity_poly.type
_entity_poly.pdbx_seq_one_letter_code
_entity_poly.pdbx_strand_id
1 'polypeptide(L)'
;MPTKNVQIGQRAVSLDARPDRLDLRDRPYLPPLGNLPTQWPTDADVRELLPRYAPLILDQGQEGACTGFGLAAAINYQLFIRAMQAGGSVERQVSPAMLYQLARLYDEWPGEDYEGSSCRGALKGWHRHGVCRAALWPHGTDKQGRRRPPGEDARHPDDPDRNWDVDALACTLGVYYRVDVRSVVDLQAALRENGVVYVSATVHEGWAVPARKILTGHADLVRIRALPRPKDAGGHAFALIGYNADGFVVQNSWGPDWGSHGFALLPYEDWVTHATDAWVFTLGVPRLGPAVAAPAPRKGRTAAAGTARARRAPRFLVPAGTGATAAANERPAGLVGADDALTRRYQGLKNPAHQPLDPDQAYRHTLVLDRGFPVRNDITADSAASALEAATLTRPLAWLKAQGSVKLMVYAHGGLNSEADSITRIRVMAPYALANGIYPLFISWRSGPMETVSDLVEEQMARFGLGSRGGAPARGWLDRLSETTDRMLEPALRGPGGAMWGQMKLNAERASSDAQGGVRLMVAQLKALKAQIPKLEIHLVGHSAGSIVLGAMLDRLHEAGLAAASLRLFAPACTLRFALDHYRPAVQRGTLRGDRLALHVLSDANELNDSVGPYRKSLLYLVSRAFEDVHKMPILGMAKAFDPSSLAADIWSQDRRQEVLDWQAFWGGLGQGQPQVLSKPSVSNGVKGIPSSHGCFDNAVDLYAQALGAIVSPQSPTPVKVERLDY
;
A
#
# COMPACT_ATOMS: atom_id res chain seq x y z
N MET A 1 8.97 7.37 -20.30
CA MET A 1 8.59 7.50 -21.73
C MET A 1 7.14 7.05 -21.87
N PRO A 2 6.25 7.83 -22.50
CA PRO A 2 4.87 7.42 -22.73
C PRO A 2 4.82 6.10 -23.52
N THR A 3 3.78 5.28 -23.33
CA THR A 3 3.52 4.10 -24.18
C THR A 3 3.60 4.50 -25.63
N LYS A 4 4.31 3.70 -26.42
CA LYS A 4 4.36 3.89 -27.87
C LYS A 4 3.57 2.79 -28.53
N ASN A 5 2.59 3.19 -29.33
CA ASN A 5 1.98 2.29 -30.29
C ASN A 5 2.88 2.26 -31.52
N VAL A 6 3.52 1.12 -31.76
CA VAL A 6 4.44 0.91 -32.87
C VAL A 6 3.84 -0.14 -33.80
N GLN A 7 3.98 0.09 -35.11
CA GLN A 7 3.69 -0.92 -36.13
C GLN A 7 4.95 -1.73 -36.39
N ILE A 8 4.94 -3.01 -36.00
CA ILE A 8 6.04 -3.95 -36.28
C ILE A 8 5.50 -4.97 -37.28
N GLY A 9 5.83 -4.76 -38.56
CA GLY A 9 5.28 -5.54 -39.66
C GLY A 9 3.80 -5.23 -39.90
N GLN A 10 2.93 -6.24 -39.78
CA GLN A 10 1.47 -6.07 -39.87
C GLN A 10 0.78 -5.94 -38.51
N ARG A 11 1.55 -5.91 -37.41
CA ARG A 11 1.03 -5.94 -36.05
C ARG A 11 1.17 -4.57 -35.37
N ALA A 12 0.05 -4.06 -34.86
CA ALA A 12 0.04 -2.97 -33.90
C ALA A 12 0.40 -3.51 -32.51
N VAL A 13 1.45 -2.98 -31.90
CA VAL A 13 1.88 -3.37 -30.55
C VAL A 13 2.04 -2.11 -29.70
N SER A 14 1.45 -2.12 -28.51
CA SER A 14 1.72 -1.14 -27.47
C SER A 14 2.95 -1.57 -26.67
N LEU A 15 3.96 -0.70 -26.62
CA LEU A 15 5.25 -0.95 -25.98
C LEU A 15 5.42 0.00 -24.79
N ASP A 16 5.56 -0.56 -23.60
CA ASP A 16 5.43 0.15 -22.33
C ASP A 16 6.53 -0.20 -21.30
N ALA A 17 7.45 -1.12 -21.62
CA ALA A 17 8.55 -1.45 -20.70
C ALA A 17 9.53 -0.26 -20.57
N ARG A 18 10.02 -0.05 -19.35
CA ARG A 18 10.98 1.00 -19.03
C ARG A 18 12.26 0.42 -18.40
N PRO A 19 13.44 1.00 -18.71
CA PRO A 19 14.69 0.61 -18.07
C PRO A 19 14.62 0.78 -16.55
N ASP A 20 15.15 -0.18 -15.78
CA ASP A 20 15.22 -0.05 -14.34
C ASP A 20 16.10 1.14 -13.91
N ARG A 21 15.71 1.88 -12.86
CA ARG A 21 16.61 2.89 -12.26
C ARG A 21 17.83 2.20 -11.66
N LEU A 22 18.93 2.94 -11.49
CA LEU A 22 20.09 2.41 -10.78
C LEU A 22 19.73 2.19 -9.30
N ASP A 23 19.84 0.94 -8.82
CA ASP A 23 19.71 0.58 -7.40
C ASP A 23 20.98 -0.17 -6.97
N LEU A 24 21.73 0.39 -6.03
CA LEU A 24 23.00 -0.18 -5.55
C LEU A 24 22.82 -1.48 -4.75
N ARG A 25 21.57 -1.85 -4.44
CA ARG A 25 21.24 -3.08 -3.70
C ARG A 25 20.96 -4.27 -4.63
N ASP A 26 20.87 -4.03 -5.94
CA ASP A 26 20.79 -5.11 -6.94
C ASP A 26 21.99 -6.04 -6.77
N ARG A 27 21.73 -7.33 -6.59
CA ARG A 27 22.80 -8.33 -6.46
C ARG A 27 23.32 -8.67 -7.86
N PRO A 28 24.61 -8.46 -8.17
CA PRO A 28 25.16 -8.86 -9.46
C PRO A 28 25.20 -10.38 -9.57
N TYR A 29 24.88 -10.91 -10.74
CA TYR A 29 25.08 -12.31 -11.08
C TYR A 29 26.58 -12.55 -11.31
N LEU A 30 27.13 -13.59 -10.68
CA LEU A 30 28.50 -14.03 -10.86
C LEU A 30 28.46 -15.44 -11.46
N PRO A 31 28.82 -15.63 -12.74
CA PRO A 31 28.74 -16.93 -13.39
C PRO A 31 29.77 -17.92 -12.83
N PRO A 32 29.44 -19.22 -12.74
CA PRO A 32 30.40 -20.25 -12.39
C PRO A 32 31.44 -20.42 -13.52
N LEU A 33 32.66 -20.82 -13.16
CA LEU A 33 33.71 -21.15 -14.14
C LEU A 33 33.37 -22.45 -14.87
N GLY A 34 33.43 -22.42 -16.20
CA GLY A 34 33.23 -23.60 -17.03
C GLY A 34 33.21 -23.26 -18.52
N ASN A 35 33.42 -24.27 -19.36
CA ASN A 35 33.28 -24.12 -20.81
C ASN A 35 31.81 -24.21 -21.19
N LEU A 36 31.32 -23.21 -21.93
CA LEU A 36 29.96 -23.19 -22.45
C LEU A 36 29.89 -23.98 -23.77
N PRO A 37 28.80 -24.72 -24.03
CA PRO A 37 28.56 -25.30 -25.35
C PRO A 37 28.40 -24.19 -26.39
N THR A 38 28.63 -24.49 -27.67
CA THR A 38 28.46 -23.50 -28.77
C THR A 38 27.00 -23.13 -29.02
N GLN A 39 26.06 -23.93 -28.51
CA GLN A 39 24.63 -23.64 -28.52
C GLN A 39 23.95 -24.28 -27.30
N TRP A 40 22.83 -23.69 -26.90
CA TRP A 40 21.96 -24.19 -25.85
C TRP A 40 20.51 -23.72 -26.09
N PRO A 41 19.50 -24.58 -25.92
CA PRO A 41 19.57 -26.04 -25.78
C PRO A 41 20.21 -26.74 -26.99
N THR A 42 20.40 -28.05 -26.95
CA THR A 42 20.85 -28.79 -28.15
C THR A 42 19.70 -28.99 -29.13
N ASP A 43 19.99 -29.22 -30.42
CA ASP A 43 18.93 -29.55 -31.40
C ASP A 43 18.19 -30.85 -31.06
N ALA A 44 18.80 -31.76 -30.30
CA ALA A 44 18.11 -32.93 -29.75
C ALA A 44 17.08 -32.53 -28.70
N ASP A 45 17.48 -31.68 -27.75
CA ASP A 45 16.58 -31.14 -26.73
C ASP A 45 15.43 -30.35 -27.36
N VAL A 46 15.71 -29.53 -28.39
CA VAL A 46 14.66 -28.79 -29.11
C VAL A 46 13.63 -29.75 -29.70
N ARG A 47 14.04 -30.82 -30.39
CA ARG A 47 13.10 -31.81 -30.97
C ARG A 47 12.26 -32.53 -29.92
N GLU A 48 12.86 -32.83 -28.77
CA GLU A 48 12.17 -33.55 -27.69
C GLU A 48 11.22 -32.64 -26.90
N LEU A 49 11.69 -31.46 -26.51
CA LEU A 49 11.03 -30.60 -25.53
C LEU A 49 10.04 -29.62 -26.18
N LEU A 50 10.33 -29.12 -27.39
CA LEU A 50 9.52 -28.09 -28.03
C LEU A 50 8.05 -28.50 -28.21
N PRO A 51 7.69 -29.72 -28.65
CA PRO A 51 6.28 -30.11 -28.78
C PRO A 51 5.52 -30.05 -27.46
N ARG A 52 6.20 -30.25 -26.32
CA ARG A 52 5.61 -30.16 -24.98
C ARG A 52 5.57 -28.73 -24.46
N TYR A 53 6.51 -27.89 -24.90
CA TYR A 53 6.63 -26.51 -24.45
C TYR A 53 5.78 -25.52 -25.26
N ALA A 54 5.60 -25.75 -26.56
CA ALA A 54 4.91 -24.84 -27.48
C ALA A 54 3.51 -24.37 -27.02
N PRO A 55 2.68 -25.18 -26.32
CA PRO A 55 1.40 -24.72 -25.78
C PRO A 55 1.50 -23.62 -24.70
N LEU A 56 2.70 -23.34 -24.17
CA LEU A 56 2.94 -22.34 -23.13
C LEU A 56 3.31 -20.95 -23.68
N ILE A 57 3.42 -20.80 -25.00
CA ILE A 57 3.66 -19.50 -25.65
C ILE A 57 2.46 -18.59 -25.44
N LEU A 58 2.75 -17.37 -24.95
CA LEU A 58 1.73 -16.39 -24.57
C LEU A 58 1.50 -15.38 -25.70
N ASP A 59 0.32 -14.75 -25.68
CA ASP A 59 -0.01 -13.63 -26.55
C ASP A 59 -0.59 -12.48 -25.71
N GLN A 60 0.12 -11.34 -25.65
CA GLN A 60 -0.29 -10.14 -24.93
C GLN A 60 -1.35 -9.32 -25.68
N GLY A 61 -1.65 -9.68 -26.93
CA GLY A 61 -2.56 -8.93 -27.79
C GLY A 61 -2.01 -7.55 -28.15
N GLN A 62 -2.83 -6.52 -27.96
CA GLN A 62 -2.49 -5.11 -28.22
C GLN A 62 -2.14 -4.34 -26.94
N GLU A 63 -2.16 -4.97 -25.77
CA GLU A 63 -1.86 -4.29 -24.51
C GLU A 63 -0.34 -4.14 -24.32
N GLY A 64 0.09 -2.99 -23.80
CA GLY A 64 1.42 -2.82 -23.25
C GLY A 64 1.49 -3.54 -21.90
N ALA A 65 1.49 -4.87 -21.89
CA ALA A 65 1.61 -5.69 -20.68
C ALA A 65 2.90 -6.51 -20.67
N CYS A 66 3.90 -6.10 -21.46
CA CYS A 66 5.04 -6.92 -21.81
C CYS A 66 5.88 -7.35 -20.59
N THR A 67 5.95 -6.54 -19.52
CA THR A 67 6.67 -6.93 -18.29
C THR A 67 6.01 -8.10 -17.56
N GLY A 68 4.68 -8.13 -17.49
CA GLY A 68 3.94 -9.24 -16.88
C GLY A 68 4.02 -10.49 -17.75
N PHE A 69 3.87 -10.33 -19.07
CA PHE A 69 3.92 -11.44 -20.02
C PHE A 69 5.33 -12.03 -20.19
N GLY A 70 6.36 -11.19 -20.28
CA GLY A 70 7.77 -11.63 -20.34
C GLY A 70 8.19 -12.37 -19.08
N LEU A 71 7.79 -11.88 -17.90
CA LEU A 71 8.07 -12.57 -16.64
C LEU A 71 7.26 -13.88 -16.54
N ALA A 72 5.99 -13.89 -16.96
CA ALA A 72 5.18 -15.11 -16.99
C ALA A 72 5.79 -16.17 -17.92
N ALA A 73 6.27 -15.77 -19.10
CA ALA A 73 6.98 -16.65 -20.04
C ALA A 73 8.21 -17.30 -19.37
N ALA A 74 9.02 -16.49 -18.68
CA ALA A 74 10.20 -16.98 -17.98
C ALA A 74 9.87 -17.92 -16.82
N ILE A 75 8.83 -17.62 -16.02
CA ILE A 75 8.37 -18.49 -14.93
C ILE A 75 7.81 -19.81 -15.48
N ASN A 76 6.99 -19.75 -16.54
CA ASN A 76 6.44 -20.93 -17.18
C ASN A 76 7.55 -21.83 -17.78
N TYR A 77 8.61 -21.24 -18.34
CA TYR A 77 9.78 -21.98 -18.79
C TYR A 77 10.48 -22.71 -17.63
N GLN A 78 10.73 -22.04 -16.50
CA GLN A 78 11.32 -22.67 -15.32
C GLN A 78 10.46 -23.83 -14.78
N LEU A 79 9.14 -23.64 -14.72
CA LEU A 79 8.21 -24.68 -14.30
C LEU A 79 8.23 -25.87 -15.26
N PHE A 80 8.35 -25.61 -16.56
CA PHE A 80 8.50 -26.65 -17.58
C PHE A 80 9.79 -27.45 -17.41
N ILE A 81 10.95 -26.78 -17.30
CA ILE A 81 12.23 -27.47 -17.11
C ILE A 81 12.22 -28.31 -15.83
N ARG A 82 11.70 -27.76 -14.72
CA ARG A 82 11.56 -28.51 -13.46
C ARG A 82 10.68 -29.75 -13.61
N ALA A 83 9.58 -29.65 -14.36
CA ALA A 83 8.69 -30.78 -14.61
C ALA A 83 9.36 -31.85 -15.47
N MET A 84 10.11 -31.46 -16.52
CA MET A 84 10.82 -32.40 -17.38
C MET A 84 11.95 -33.12 -16.62
N GLN A 85 12.69 -32.41 -15.77
CA GLN A 85 13.72 -33.01 -14.91
C GLN A 85 13.13 -34.01 -13.90
N ALA A 86 11.89 -33.79 -13.45
CA ALA A 86 11.15 -34.71 -12.59
C ALA A 86 10.44 -35.85 -13.35
N GLY A 87 10.58 -35.92 -14.69
CA GLY A 87 9.89 -36.92 -15.53
C GLY A 87 8.36 -36.74 -15.59
N GLY A 88 7.86 -35.55 -15.26
CA GLY A 88 6.43 -35.23 -15.16
C GLY A 88 5.92 -34.32 -16.28
N SER A 89 4.74 -33.74 -16.05
CA SER A 89 4.11 -32.73 -16.91
C SER A 89 3.99 -31.39 -16.19
N VAL A 90 3.83 -30.29 -16.94
CA VAL A 90 3.62 -28.97 -16.34
C VAL A 90 2.28 -28.92 -15.62
N GLU A 91 2.32 -28.76 -14.29
CA GLU A 91 1.13 -28.76 -13.44
C GLU A 91 0.39 -27.41 -13.45
N ARG A 92 1.07 -26.32 -13.84
CA ARG A 92 0.52 -24.96 -13.79
C ARG A 92 1.13 -24.01 -14.82
N GLN A 93 0.30 -23.12 -15.33
CA GLN A 93 0.70 -21.91 -16.04
C GLN A 93 0.37 -20.70 -15.16
N VAL A 94 1.27 -19.72 -15.05
CA VAL A 94 1.10 -18.56 -14.17
C VAL A 94 0.35 -17.41 -14.85
N SER A 95 -0.32 -16.56 -14.06
CA SER A 95 -1.08 -15.40 -14.58
C SER A 95 -0.15 -14.26 -15.03
N PRO A 96 -0.11 -13.90 -16.33
CA PRO A 96 0.58 -12.69 -16.79
C PRO A 96 -0.13 -11.41 -16.34
N ALA A 97 -1.46 -11.44 -16.19
CA ALA A 97 -2.26 -10.30 -15.74
C ALA A 97 -1.90 -9.90 -14.29
N MET A 98 -1.79 -10.89 -13.39
CA MET A 98 -1.35 -10.66 -12.01
C MET A 98 0.05 -10.05 -11.98
N LEU A 99 0.99 -10.61 -12.75
CA LEU A 99 2.37 -10.12 -12.79
C LEU A 99 2.47 -8.69 -13.35
N TYR A 100 1.67 -8.36 -14.36
CA TYR A 100 1.64 -7.00 -14.91
C TYR A 100 1.07 -6.00 -13.88
N GLN A 101 -0.01 -6.35 -13.18
CA GLN A 101 -0.58 -5.48 -12.15
C GLN A 101 0.39 -5.26 -10.98
N LEU A 102 1.08 -6.33 -10.58
CA LEU A 102 2.15 -6.27 -9.61
C LEU A 102 3.32 -5.40 -10.09
N ALA A 103 3.72 -5.50 -11.36
CA ALA A 103 4.77 -4.66 -11.92
C ALA A 103 4.44 -3.17 -11.79
N ARG A 104 3.20 -2.79 -12.13
CA ARG A 104 2.71 -1.41 -12.00
C ARG A 104 2.64 -0.95 -10.54
N LEU A 105 2.21 -1.81 -9.61
CA LEU A 105 2.11 -1.48 -8.18
C LEU A 105 3.50 -1.31 -7.52
N TYR A 106 4.46 -2.14 -7.92
CA TYR A 106 5.78 -2.19 -7.30
C TYR A 106 6.84 -1.33 -7.99
N ASP A 107 6.49 -0.63 -9.07
CA ASP A 107 7.42 0.21 -9.80
C ASP A 107 7.96 1.39 -8.96
N GLU A 108 9.08 1.98 -9.41
CA GLU A 108 9.87 2.97 -8.68
C GLU A 108 9.62 4.42 -9.15
N TRP A 109 8.68 4.64 -10.07
CA TRP A 109 8.43 5.94 -10.67
C TRP A 109 7.41 6.77 -9.88
N PRO A 110 7.75 7.99 -9.41
CA PRO A 110 6.79 8.92 -8.82
C PRO A 110 5.81 9.45 -9.87
N GLY A 111 4.51 9.48 -9.55
CA GLY A 111 3.42 9.94 -10.44
C GLY A 111 2.55 8.80 -10.96
N GLU A 112 1.42 9.11 -11.60
CA GLU A 112 0.47 8.10 -12.13
C GLU A 112 0.08 8.32 -13.60
N ASP A 113 0.49 9.44 -14.22
CA ASP A 113 0.27 9.72 -15.65
C ASP A 113 1.27 9.00 -16.57
N TYR A 114 1.79 7.84 -16.14
CA TYR A 114 2.61 7.01 -17.01
C TYR A 114 1.94 5.67 -17.29
N GLU A 115 1.73 5.42 -18.57
CA GLU A 115 1.56 4.07 -19.09
C GLU A 115 2.96 3.42 -19.19
N GLY A 116 3.13 2.24 -18.57
CA GLY A 116 4.40 1.49 -18.50
C GLY A 116 4.71 0.82 -17.17
N SER A 117 5.62 -0.16 -17.19
CA SER A 117 6.19 -0.79 -15.98
C SER A 117 7.64 -1.28 -16.20
N SER A 118 8.35 -1.66 -15.14
CA SER A 118 9.75 -2.11 -15.17
C SER A 118 9.95 -3.60 -14.84
N CYS A 119 11.08 -4.17 -15.27
CA CYS A 119 11.47 -5.55 -14.96
C CYS A 119 11.65 -5.74 -13.45
N ARG A 120 12.33 -4.80 -12.77
CA ARG A 120 12.49 -4.84 -11.31
C ARG A 120 11.14 -4.72 -10.60
N GLY A 121 10.23 -3.87 -11.07
CA GLY A 121 8.88 -3.75 -10.52
C GLY A 121 8.15 -5.10 -10.52
N ALA A 122 8.18 -5.80 -11.67
CA ALA A 122 7.60 -7.13 -11.82
C ALA A 122 8.23 -8.17 -10.86
N LEU A 123 9.57 -8.18 -10.76
CA LEU A 123 10.30 -9.08 -9.85
C LEU A 123 10.03 -8.77 -8.37
N LYS A 124 9.97 -7.49 -7.97
CA LYS A 124 9.62 -7.06 -6.61
C LYS A 124 8.20 -7.51 -6.26
N GLY A 125 7.27 -7.37 -7.20
CA GLY A 125 5.91 -7.87 -7.06
C GLY A 125 5.88 -9.39 -6.86
N TRP A 126 6.52 -10.15 -7.74
CA TRP A 126 6.57 -11.61 -7.64
C TRP A 126 7.28 -12.09 -6.36
N HIS A 127 8.37 -11.45 -5.96
CA HIS A 127 9.06 -11.70 -4.70
C HIS A 127 8.16 -11.53 -3.49
N ARG A 128 7.26 -10.54 -3.55
CA ARG A 128 6.42 -10.17 -2.42
C ARG A 128 5.18 -11.04 -2.29
N HIS A 129 4.61 -11.49 -3.41
CA HIS A 129 3.27 -12.10 -3.45
C HIS A 129 3.25 -13.53 -4.00
N GLY A 130 4.30 -13.98 -4.67
CA GLY A 130 4.20 -15.12 -5.57
C GLY A 130 3.34 -14.80 -6.80
N VAL A 131 2.93 -15.81 -7.54
CA VAL A 131 2.04 -15.66 -8.70
C VAL A 131 1.05 -16.81 -8.81
N CYS A 132 -0.23 -16.50 -8.97
CA CYS A 132 -1.30 -17.48 -9.07
C CYS A 132 -1.35 -18.16 -10.45
N ARG A 133 -2.16 -19.22 -10.57
CA ARG A 133 -2.48 -19.84 -11.87
C ARG A 133 -3.21 -18.86 -12.78
N ALA A 134 -2.93 -18.92 -14.09
CA ALA A 134 -3.59 -18.10 -15.10
C ALA A 134 -5.12 -18.21 -15.07
N ALA A 135 -5.66 -19.39 -14.75
CA ALA A 135 -7.10 -19.59 -14.61
C ALA A 135 -7.73 -18.84 -13.42
N LEU A 136 -6.96 -18.54 -12.37
CA LEU A 136 -7.43 -17.80 -11.20
C LEU A 136 -7.34 -16.29 -11.39
N TRP A 137 -6.57 -15.82 -12.36
CA TRP A 137 -6.53 -14.42 -12.73
C TRP A 137 -6.28 -14.32 -14.24
N PRO A 138 -7.32 -14.51 -15.06
CA PRO A 138 -7.13 -14.56 -16.50
C PRO A 138 -6.81 -13.17 -17.08
N HIS A 139 -6.37 -13.18 -18.35
CA HIS A 139 -6.16 -11.97 -19.15
C HIS A 139 -7.24 -11.91 -20.22
N GLY A 140 -8.19 -10.99 -20.07
CA GLY A 140 -9.34 -10.79 -20.92
C GLY A 140 -9.29 -9.46 -21.69
N THR A 141 -9.63 -9.55 -22.97
CA THR A 141 -9.75 -8.37 -23.84
C THR A 141 -11.20 -8.14 -24.28
N ASP A 142 -11.55 -6.88 -24.53
CA ASP A 142 -12.79 -6.51 -25.20
C ASP A 142 -12.74 -6.88 -26.70
N LYS A 143 -13.85 -6.67 -27.41
CA LYS A 143 -13.93 -6.96 -28.86
C LYS A 143 -12.99 -6.09 -29.69
N GLN A 144 -12.43 -5.04 -29.12
CA GLN A 144 -11.48 -4.11 -29.73
C GLN A 144 -10.02 -4.42 -29.32
N GLY A 145 -9.77 -5.51 -28.59
CA GLY A 145 -8.43 -5.91 -28.16
C GLY A 145 -7.87 -5.11 -26.98
N ARG A 146 -8.69 -4.26 -26.34
CA ARG A 146 -8.31 -3.49 -25.14
C ARG A 146 -8.60 -4.32 -23.89
N ARG A 147 -7.77 -4.17 -22.86
CA ARG A 147 -8.00 -4.82 -21.58
C ARG A 147 -9.33 -4.38 -20.98
N ARG A 148 -10.10 -5.33 -20.44
CA ARG A 148 -11.28 -5.00 -19.63
C ARG A 148 -10.82 -4.64 -18.21
N PRO A 149 -11.22 -3.49 -17.65
CA PRO A 149 -10.86 -3.15 -16.27
C PRO A 149 -11.41 -4.22 -15.31
N PRO A 150 -10.69 -4.56 -14.21
CA PRO A 150 -11.23 -5.38 -13.13
C PRO A 150 -12.48 -4.70 -12.62
N GLY A 151 -13.59 -5.42 -12.62
CA GLY A 151 -14.87 -4.92 -12.18
C GLY A 151 -15.53 -6.06 -11.44
N GLU A 152 -15.88 -5.82 -10.17
CA GLU A 152 -16.33 -6.75 -9.11
C GLU A 152 -17.53 -7.67 -9.50
N ASP A 153 -17.44 -8.37 -10.62
CA ASP A 153 -18.35 -9.40 -11.08
C ASP A 153 -17.51 -10.65 -11.31
N ALA A 154 -17.66 -11.63 -10.42
CA ALA A 154 -17.02 -12.95 -10.50
C ALA A 154 -17.35 -13.75 -11.78
N ARG A 155 -18.17 -13.21 -12.70
CA ARG A 155 -18.42 -13.73 -14.04
C ARG A 155 -17.51 -13.10 -15.11
N HIS A 156 -16.59 -12.21 -14.74
CA HIS A 156 -15.68 -11.54 -15.64
C HIS A 156 -14.25 -12.10 -15.52
N PRO A 157 -13.59 -12.43 -16.64
CA PRO A 157 -12.34 -13.19 -16.66
C PRO A 157 -11.08 -12.38 -16.29
N ASP A 158 -11.18 -11.18 -15.73
CA ASP A 158 -10.01 -10.39 -15.29
C ASP A 158 -10.02 -10.11 -13.78
N ASP A 159 -11.11 -10.48 -13.10
CA ASP A 159 -11.18 -10.46 -11.64
C ASP A 159 -10.51 -11.72 -11.10
N PRO A 160 -9.67 -11.60 -10.06
CA PRO A 160 -9.08 -12.78 -9.50
C PRO A 160 -10.15 -13.63 -8.79
N ASP A 161 -10.17 -14.89 -9.15
CA ASP A 161 -11.04 -15.89 -8.56
C ASP A 161 -10.70 -16.11 -7.07
N ARG A 162 -11.63 -16.68 -6.29
CA ARG A 162 -11.39 -16.88 -4.84
C ARG A 162 -10.11 -17.70 -4.60
N ASN A 163 -9.31 -17.27 -3.62
CA ASN A 163 -8.04 -17.90 -3.19
C ASN A 163 -6.86 -17.79 -4.17
N TRP A 164 -6.90 -16.89 -5.15
CA TRP A 164 -5.75 -16.61 -6.02
C TRP A 164 -4.46 -16.31 -5.23
N ASP A 165 -4.60 -15.61 -4.11
CA ASP A 165 -3.55 -15.18 -3.20
C ASP A 165 -2.90 -16.38 -2.48
N VAL A 166 -3.71 -17.34 -2.07
CA VAL A 166 -3.22 -18.60 -1.47
C VAL A 166 -2.50 -19.45 -2.52
N ASP A 167 -3.05 -19.53 -3.74
CA ASP A 167 -2.44 -20.26 -4.86
C ASP A 167 -1.10 -19.66 -5.30
N ALA A 168 -0.97 -18.33 -5.19
CA ALA A 168 0.25 -17.61 -5.54
C ALA A 168 1.46 -18.06 -4.69
N LEU A 169 1.22 -18.47 -3.44
CA LEU A 169 2.26 -18.97 -2.54
C LEU A 169 2.89 -20.30 -3.00
N ALA A 170 2.25 -21.03 -3.92
CA ALA A 170 2.82 -22.23 -4.51
C ALA A 170 3.81 -21.93 -5.66
N CYS A 171 3.95 -20.65 -6.07
CA CYS A 171 4.91 -20.21 -7.07
C CYS A 171 5.54 -18.87 -6.66
N THR A 172 6.45 -18.90 -5.69
CA THR A 172 7.19 -17.72 -5.21
C THR A 172 8.53 -17.58 -5.92
N LEU A 173 9.07 -16.36 -5.97
CA LEU A 173 10.45 -16.13 -6.37
C LEU A 173 11.41 -16.67 -5.30
N GLY A 174 12.49 -17.30 -5.74
CA GLY A 174 13.62 -17.70 -4.90
C GLY A 174 14.62 -16.56 -4.78
N VAL A 175 15.81 -16.74 -5.37
CA VAL A 175 16.81 -15.68 -5.51
C VAL A 175 16.73 -15.06 -6.90
N TYR A 176 17.10 -13.79 -7.01
CA TYR A 176 17.21 -13.09 -8.29
C TYR A 176 18.46 -12.21 -8.29
N TYR A 177 19.11 -12.12 -9.44
CA TYR A 177 20.35 -11.41 -9.67
C TYR A 177 20.29 -10.62 -10.97
N ARG A 178 20.90 -9.45 -10.98
CA ARG A 178 21.05 -8.63 -12.19
C ARG A 178 22.27 -9.11 -12.98
N VAL A 179 22.09 -9.34 -14.27
CA VAL A 179 23.17 -9.69 -15.19
C VAL A 179 23.63 -8.43 -15.92
N ASP A 180 24.93 -8.26 -16.16
CA ASP A 180 25.40 -7.16 -17.00
C ASP A 180 24.97 -7.40 -18.45
N VAL A 181 24.09 -6.54 -18.97
CA VAL A 181 23.57 -6.63 -20.34
C VAL A 181 24.65 -6.55 -21.41
N ARG A 182 25.81 -5.96 -21.09
CA ARG A 182 26.97 -5.87 -21.99
C ARG A 182 27.78 -7.16 -22.04
N SER A 183 27.63 -8.04 -21.06
CA SER A 183 28.35 -9.31 -20.99
C SER A 183 27.52 -10.43 -21.60
N VAL A 184 27.73 -10.67 -22.91
CA VAL A 184 27.10 -11.78 -23.63
C VAL A 184 27.43 -13.12 -22.98
N VAL A 185 28.66 -13.30 -22.50
CA VAL A 185 29.12 -14.54 -21.88
C VAL A 185 28.40 -14.82 -20.56
N ASP A 186 28.16 -13.79 -19.73
CA ASP A 186 27.44 -13.97 -18.47
C ASP A 186 25.98 -14.36 -18.70
N LEU A 187 25.36 -13.81 -19.74
CA LEU A 187 24.01 -14.19 -20.17
C LEU A 187 23.98 -15.63 -20.70
N GLN A 188 24.94 -16.04 -21.53
CA GLN A 188 25.05 -17.42 -22.00
C GLN A 188 25.25 -18.39 -20.81
N ALA A 189 26.09 -18.03 -19.84
CA ALA A 189 26.28 -18.81 -18.63
C ALA A 189 24.98 -18.88 -17.79
N ALA A 190 24.28 -17.76 -17.61
CA ALA A 190 23.00 -17.72 -16.90
C ALA A 190 21.94 -18.61 -17.59
N LEU A 191 21.87 -18.59 -18.92
CA LEU A 191 20.96 -19.43 -19.72
C LEU A 191 21.30 -20.91 -19.61
N ARG A 192 22.59 -21.26 -19.60
CA ARG A 192 23.04 -22.65 -19.46
C ARG A 192 22.74 -23.20 -18.05
N GLU A 193 22.94 -22.40 -17.01
CA GLU A 193 22.78 -22.84 -15.62
C GLU A 193 21.32 -22.80 -15.16
N ASN A 194 20.59 -21.73 -15.49
CA ASN A 194 19.24 -21.48 -14.99
C ASN A 194 18.16 -21.74 -16.05
N GLY A 195 18.51 -21.83 -17.33
CA GLY A 195 17.57 -22.09 -18.42
C GLY A 195 16.90 -20.84 -19.00
N VAL A 196 16.75 -19.76 -18.24
CA VAL A 196 16.07 -18.54 -18.71
C VAL A 196 16.65 -17.27 -18.09
N VAL A 197 16.63 -16.18 -18.85
CA VAL A 197 16.89 -14.83 -18.37
C VAL A 197 15.70 -13.94 -18.76
N TYR A 198 15.14 -13.23 -17.79
CA TYR A 198 14.08 -12.24 -18.03
C TYR A 198 14.71 -10.89 -18.35
N VAL A 199 14.33 -10.29 -19.47
CA VAL A 199 15.03 -9.15 -20.04
C VAL A 199 14.08 -8.06 -20.52
N SER A 200 14.61 -6.84 -20.65
CA SER A 200 14.01 -5.76 -21.42
C SER A 200 15.02 -5.21 -22.43
N ALA A 201 14.51 -4.77 -23.59
CA ALA A 201 15.29 -4.10 -24.61
C ALA A 201 14.42 -3.13 -25.40
N THR A 202 15.06 -2.25 -26.17
CA THR A 202 14.38 -1.47 -27.20
C THR A 202 14.11 -2.34 -28.42
N VAL A 203 12.85 -2.56 -28.77
CA VAL A 203 12.44 -3.28 -29.99
C VAL A 203 12.10 -2.30 -31.09
N HIS A 204 12.27 -2.74 -32.33
CA HIS A 204 12.24 -1.91 -33.53
C HIS A 204 11.75 -2.67 -34.75
N GLU A 205 11.71 -2.03 -35.92
CA GLU A 205 11.17 -2.60 -37.16
C GLU A 205 11.86 -3.89 -37.65
N GLY A 206 13.04 -4.23 -37.11
CA GLY A 206 13.73 -5.50 -37.38
C GLY A 206 13.06 -6.72 -36.74
N TRP A 207 12.21 -6.50 -35.74
CA TRP A 207 11.41 -7.51 -35.04
C TRP A 207 10.17 -7.95 -35.84
N ALA A 208 9.95 -7.36 -37.01
CA ALA A 208 8.92 -7.76 -37.98
C ALA A 208 9.36 -9.04 -38.72
N VAL A 209 9.46 -10.15 -37.99
CA VAL A 209 9.88 -11.44 -38.53
C VAL A 209 8.70 -12.26 -39.06
N PRO A 210 8.86 -13.00 -40.18
CA PRO A 210 7.80 -13.84 -40.72
C PRO A 210 7.49 -15.04 -39.82
N ALA A 211 6.24 -15.50 -39.88
CA ALA A 211 5.79 -16.74 -39.25
C ALA A 211 6.44 -17.96 -39.91
N ARG A 212 7.04 -18.85 -39.12
CA ARG A 212 7.61 -20.12 -39.58
C ARG A 212 7.12 -21.27 -38.71
N LYS A 213 6.46 -22.23 -39.35
CA LYS A 213 5.79 -23.38 -38.69
C LYS A 213 6.69 -24.58 -38.44
N ILE A 214 7.95 -24.53 -38.82
CA ILE A 214 8.91 -25.62 -38.61
C ILE A 214 10.01 -25.08 -37.70
N LEU A 215 10.20 -25.74 -36.57
CA LEU A 215 11.31 -25.49 -35.65
C LEU A 215 11.76 -26.85 -35.10
N THR A 216 12.83 -27.39 -35.68
CA THR A 216 13.43 -28.67 -35.27
C THR A 216 14.83 -28.51 -34.68
N GLY A 217 15.37 -27.30 -34.69
CA GLY A 217 16.69 -26.96 -34.16
C GLY A 217 17.01 -25.49 -34.41
N HIS A 218 18.20 -25.05 -34.02
CA HIS A 218 18.58 -23.64 -34.09
C HIS A 218 18.63 -23.09 -35.52
N ALA A 219 18.94 -23.92 -36.52
CA ALA A 219 18.95 -23.53 -37.93
C ALA A 219 17.56 -23.09 -38.46
N ASP A 220 16.49 -23.46 -37.75
CA ASP A 220 15.14 -23.09 -38.13
C ASP A 220 14.68 -21.73 -37.56
N LEU A 221 15.46 -21.12 -36.67
CA LEU A 221 15.11 -19.84 -36.05
C LEU A 221 15.16 -18.70 -37.08
N VAL A 222 14.06 -17.96 -37.20
CA VAL A 222 14.07 -16.71 -37.95
C VAL A 222 14.93 -15.69 -37.20
N ARG A 223 15.89 -15.08 -37.91
CA ARG A 223 16.79 -14.08 -37.35
C ARG A 223 16.16 -12.69 -37.40
N ILE A 224 16.19 -11.99 -36.27
CA ILE A 224 15.82 -10.57 -36.17
C ILE A 224 16.85 -9.76 -36.93
N ARG A 225 16.39 -8.83 -37.79
CA ARG A 225 17.31 -7.98 -38.55
C ARG A 225 17.88 -6.91 -37.62
N ALA A 226 19.19 -6.98 -37.36
CA ALA A 226 19.88 -6.01 -36.52
C ALA A 226 19.84 -4.61 -37.15
N LEU A 227 19.43 -3.60 -36.38
CA LEU A 227 19.35 -2.21 -36.85
C LEU A 227 20.02 -1.28 -35.84
N PRO A 228 21.21 -0.74 -36.14
CA PRO A 228 21.95 0.13 -35.21
C PRO A 228 21.25 1.46 -34.91
N ARG A 229 20.40 1.94 -35.84
CA ARG A 229 19.67 3.20 -35.74
C ARG A 229 18.23 3.01 -36.24
N PRO A 230 17.34 2.43 -35.42
CA PRO A 230 15.97 2.19 -35.80
C PRO A 230 15.17 3.50 -35.89
N LYS A 231 14.23 3.56 -36.83
CA LYS A 231 13.35 4.73 -36.99
C LYS A 231 12.19 4.71 -35.99
N ASP A 232 11.66 3.52 -35.74
CA ASP A 232 10.56 3.28 -34.82
C ASP A 232 11.04 2.34 -33.71
N ALA A 233 10.98 2.82 -32.46
CA ALA A 233 11.58 2.13 -31.33
C ALA A 233 10.78 2.34 -30.03
N GLY A 234 10.57 1.25 -29.28
CA GLY A 234 9.88 1.23 -27.99
C GLY A 234 10.44 0.15 -27.06
N GLY A 235 10.23 0.30 -25.75
CA GLY A 235 10.71 -0.68 -24.76
C GLY A 235 9.80 -1.91 -24.71
N HIS A 236 10.41 -3.10 -24.70
CA HIS A 236 9.71 -4.38 -24.61
C HIS A 236 10.40 -5.30 -23.61
N ALA A 237 9.62 -6.09 -22.88
CA ALA A 237 10.14 -7.10 -21.97
C ALA A 237 9.75 -8.51 -22.45
N PHE A 238 10.70 -9.45 -22.38
CA PHE A 238 10.59 -10.79 -22.93
C PHE A 238 11.56 -11.76 -22.22
N ALA A 239 11.60 -13.02 -22.65
CA ALA A 239 12.49 -14.03 -22.08
C ALA A 239 13.56 -14.46 -23.10
N LEU A 240 14.80 -14.59 -22.65
CA LEU A 240 15.85 -15.33 -23.35
C LEU A 240 15.87 -16.75 -22.81
N ILE A 241 15.82 -17.76 -23.67
CA ILE A 241 15.75 -19.18 -23.26
C ILE A 241 16.91 -20.04 -23.81
N GLY A 242 17.81 -19.44 -24.58
CA GLY A 242 18.91 -20.14 -25.21
C GLY A 242 19.83 -19.23 -26.00
N TYR A 243 20.83 -19.81 -26.66
CA TYR A 243 21.79 -19.12 -27.52
C TYR A 243 22.45 -20.06 -28.53
N ASN A 244 23.09 -19.51 -29.55
CA ASN A 244 24.02 -20.20 -30.44
C ASN A 244 25.18 -19.27 -30.83
N ALA A 245 26.00 -19.63 -31.82
CA ALA A 245 27.12 -18.81 -32.28
C ALA A 245 26.72 -17.40 -32.77
N ASP A 246 25.47 -17.20 -33.18
CA ASP A 246 25.00 -15.98 -33.85
C ASP A 246 24.17 -15.06 -32.94
N GLY A 247 23.57 -15.57 -31.85
CA GLY A 247 22.69 -14.76 -31.02
C GLY A 247 21.97 -15.51 -29.90
N PHE A 248 21.08 -14.79 -29.21
CA PHE A 248 20.19 -15.34 -28.20
C PHE A 248 18.88 -15.85 -28.81
N VAL A 249 18.32 -16.92 -28.25
CA VAL A 249 16.98 -17.42 -28.57
C VAL A 249 15.98 -16.66 -27.71
N VAL A 250 15.20 -15.81 -28.36
CA VAL A 250 14.12 -15.03 -27.75
C VAL A 250 12.85 -15.87 -27.73
N GLN A 251 12.17 -15.90 -26.60
CA GLN A 251 10.75 -16.21 -26.52
C GLN A 251 9.97 -14.93 -26.33
N ASN A 252 9.09 -14.64 -27.29
CA ASN A 252 8.26 -13.45 -27.27
C ASN A 252 6.85 -13.76 -26.73
N SER A 253 6.07 -12.71 -26.48
CA SER A 253 4.67 -12.75 -26.04
C SER A 253 3.71 -12.25 -27.11
N TRP A 254 4.03 -12.46 -28.39
CA TRP A 254 3.18 -12.07 -29.54
C TRP A 254 2.54 -13.29 -30.23
N GLY A 255 2.33 -14.36 -29.47
CA GLY A 255 1.70 -15.58 -29.94
C GLY A 255 2.61 -16.49 -30.76
N PRO A 256 2.15 -17.72 -31.07
CA PRO A 256 2.93 -18.74 -31.77
C PRO A 256 3.16 -18.41 -33.25
N ASP A 257 2.36 -17.52 -33.85
CA ASP A 257 2.51 -17.10 -35.25
C ASP A 257 3.59 -16.04 -35.46
N TRP A 258 4.26 -15.58 -34.40
CA TRP A 258 5.41 -14.69 -34.53
C TRP A 258 6.72 -15.48 -34.61
N GLY A 259 7.55 -15.18 -35.61
CA GLY A 259 8.83 -15.87 -35.80
C GLY A 259 8.66 -17.38 -36.01
N SER A 260 9.60 -18.16 -35.47
CA SER A 260 9.54 -19.63 -35.45
C SER A 260 8.79 -20.12 -34.21
N HIS A 261 7.47 -20.29 -34.26
CA HIS A 261 6.63 -20.74 -33.12
C HIS A 261 6.71 -19.85 -31.86
N GLY A 262 6.72 -18.53 -32.02
CA GLY A 262 6.89 -17.57 -30.93
C GLY A 262 8.34 -17.29 -30.55
N PHE A 263 9.30 -17.92 -31.26
CA PHE A 263 10.73 -17.75 -31.05
C PHE A 263 11.42 -17.03 -32.20
N ALA A 264 12.52 -16.35 -31.91
CA ALA A 264 13.40 -15.78 -32.92
C ALA A 264 14.85 -15.76 -32.41
N LEU A 265 15.79 -15.63 -33.34
CA LEU A 265 17.19 -15.42 -33.01
C LEU A 265 17.49 -13.92 -32.97
N LEU A 266 17.86 -13.41 -31.80
CA LEU A 266 18.29 -12.03 -31.57
C LEU A 266 19.82 -11.95 -31.69
N PRO A 267 20.37 -11.26 -32.71
CA PRO A 267 21.81 -11.17 -32.88
C PRO A 267 22.49 -10.44 -31.71
N TYR A 268 23.72 -10.86 -31.37
CA TYR A 268 24.46 -10.26 -30.26
C TYR A 268 24.72 -8.77 -30.44
N GLU A 269 24.99 -8.33 -31.68
CA GLU A 269 25.19 -6.93 -32.02
C GLU A 269 23.94 -6.07 -31.75
N ASP A 270 22.76 -6.63 -31.95
CA ASP A 270 21.49 -5.96 -31.72
C ASP A 270 21.19 -5.89 -30.22
N TRP A 271 21.41 -7.00 -29.50
CA TRP A 271 21.27 -7.07 -28.05
C TRP A 271 22.17 -6.05 -27.33
N VAL A 272 23.48 -6.05 -27.61
CA VAL A 272 24.44 -5.14 -26.92
C VAL A 272 24.09 -3.67 -27.17
N THR A 273 23.47 -3.36 -28.31
CA THR A 273 23.08 -1.99 -28.66
C THR A 273 21.80 -1.54 -27.93
N HIS A 274 20.82 -2.45 -27.79
CA HIS A 274 19.44 -2.07 -27.42
C HIS A 274 18.96 -2.60 -26.06
N ALA A 275 19.70 -3.51 -25.42
CA ALA A 275 19.35 -4.09 -24.13
C ALA A 275 19.34 -3.05 -23.01
N THR A 276 18.37 -3.18 -22.10
CA THR A 276 18.19 -2.26 -20.98
C THR A 276 18.32 -2.98 -19.64
N ASP A 277 17.66 -4.13 -19.47
CA ASP A 277 17.74 -4.91 -18.22
C ASP A 277 17.86 -6.41 -18.49
N ALA A 278 18.58 -7.11 -17.61
CA ALA A 278 18.65 -8.57 -17.60
C ALA A 278 18.68 -9.11 -16.18
N TRP A 279 17.79 -10.07 -15.91
CA TRP A 279 17.56 -10.65 -14.61
C TRP A 279 17.50 -12.18 -14.71
N VAL A 280 18.33 -12.84 -13.91
CA VAL A 280 18.27 -14.29 -13.71
C VAL A 280 17.66 -14.57 -12.35
N PHE A 281 16.88 -15.64 -12.25
CA PHE A 281 16.21 -16.00 -11.01
C PHE A 281 15.97 -17.50 -10.89
N THR A 282 15.66 -17.93 -9.67
CA THR A 282 15.20 -19.29 -9.38
C THR A 282 13.79 -19.30 -8.83
N LEU A 283 13.07 -20.41 -9.03
CA LEU A 283 11.81 -20.65 -8.34
C LEU A 283 12.07 -20.90 -6.86
N GLY A 284 11.25 -20.29 -5.99
CA GLY A 284 11.21 -20.62 -4.58
C GLY A 284 10.62 -22.01 -4.37
N VAL A 285 10.88 -22.59 -3.19
CA VAL A 285 10.32 -23.89 -2.81
C VAL A 285 8.79 -23.74 -2.67
N PRO A 286 7.98 -24.54 -3.39
CA PRO A 286 6.54 -24.49 -3.25
C PRO A 286 6.13 -24.72 -1.80
N ARG A 287 5.46 -23.74 -1.19
CA ARG A 287 4.87 -23.94 0.13
C ARG A 287 3.55 -24.67 -0.05
N LEU A 288 3.51 -25.95 0.34
CA LEU A 288 2.28 -26.72 0.41
C LEU A 288 1.34 -26.09 1.45
N GLY A 289 0.47 -25.19 1.00
CA GLY A 289 -0.84 -25.01 1.62
C GLY A 289 -1.61 -26.33 1.61
N PRO A 290 -2.58 -26.56 2.52
CA PRO A 290 -3.40 -27.76 2.43
C PRO A 290 -3.98 -27.84 1.00
N ALA A 291 -3.80 -28.99 0.35
CA ALA A 291 -4.21 -29.21 -1.02
C ALA A 291 -5.68 -28.77 -1.19
N VAL A 292 -5.90 -27.70 -1.96
CA VAL A 292 -7.24 -27.39 -2.46
C VAL A 292 -7.49 -28.43 -3.54
N ALA A 293 -8.05 -29.57 -3.14
CA ALA A 293 -8.51 -30.58 -4.07
C ALA A 293 -9.47 -29.90 -5.05
N ALA A 294 -9.19 -30.03 -6.35
CA ALA A 294 -10.12 -29.64 -7.39
C ALA A 294 -11.50 -30.30 -7.12
N PRO A 295 -12.63 -29.61 -7.36
CA PRO A 295 -13.93 -30.19 -7.11
C PRO A 295 -14.16 -31.38 -8.04
N ALA A 296 -14.06 -32.60 -7.50
CA ALA A 296 -14.52 -33.80 -8.18
C ALA A 296 -16.06 -33.79 -8.28
N PRO A 297 -16.65 -34.33 -9.37
CA PRO A 297 -18.09 -34.34 -9.55
C PRO A 297 -18.75 -35.21 -8.47
N ARG A 298 -19.72 -34.61 -7.77
CA ARG A 298 -20.50 -35.26 -6.71
C ARG A 298 -21.23 -36.50 -7.22
N LYS A 299 -20.90 -37.67 -6.67
CA LYS A 299 -21.89 -38.73 -6.38
C LYS A 299 -21.69 -39.22 -4.95
N GLY A 300 -22.80 -39.29 -4.23
CA GLY A 300 -22.85 -39.16 -2.78
C GLY A 300 -22.25 -40.30 -1.96
N ARG A 301 -21.90 -39.96 -0.71
CA ARG A 301 -22.27 -40.64 0.54
C ARG A 301 -21.70 -39.86 1.72
N THR A 302 -22.49 -39.78 2.78
CA THR A 302 -22.20 -39.15 4.07
C THR A 302 -21.17 -39.95 4.87
N ALA A 303 -20.12 -39.30 5.37
CA ALA A 303 -19.36 -39.77 6.52
C ALA A 303 -18.70 -38.58 7.26
N ALA A 304 -18.81 -38.60 8.58
CA ALA A 304 -18.42 -37.55 9.52
C ALA A 304 -16.89 -37.34 9.58
N ALA A 305 -16.46 -36.08 9.67
CA ALA A 305 -15.05 -35.71 9.81
C ALA A 305 -14.76 -35.21 11.24
N GLY A 306 -13.93 -35.96 11.97
CA GLY A 306 -13.29 -35.52 13.21
C GLY A 306 -12.16 -34.52 12.92
N THR A 307 -12.07 -33.47 13.73
CA THR A 307 -11.12 -32.37 13.59
C THR A 307 -9.76 -32.72 14.19
N ALA A 308 -8.76 -33.04 13.35
CA ALA A 308 -7.36 -33.06 13.76
C ALA A 308 -6.74 -31.66 13.57
N ARG A 309 -6.33 -31.05 14.67
CA ARG A 309 -5.80 -29.68 14.78
C ARG A 309 -4.33 -29.64 14.33
N ALA A 310 -4.03 -28.93 13.24
CA ALA A 310 -2.67 -28.81 12.71
C ALA A 310 -1.83 -27.79 13.51
N ARG A 311 -0.67 -28.21 14.00
CA ARG A 311 0.41 -27.32 14.51
C ARG A 311 1.38 -27.02 13.36
N ARG A 312 1.73 -25.76 13.12
CA ARG A 312 2.78 -25.34 12.16
C ARG A 312 3.73 -24.33 12.82
N ALA A 313 5.04 -24.56 12.71
CA ALA A 313 6.15 -23.79 13.29
C ALA A 313 7.21 -23.44 12.19
N PRO A 314 8.35 -22.80 12.51
CA PRO A 314 8.59 -21.35 12.56
C PRO A 314 9.46 -20.80 11.39
N ARG A 315 9.66 -19.47 11.41
CA ARG A 315 10.39 -18.59 10.47
C ARG A 315 11.78 -19.11 10.03
N PHE A 316 11.94 -19.43 8.75
CA PHE A 316 13.23 -19.40 8.05
C PHE A 316 13.05 -18.83 6.65
N LEU A 317 13.26 -17.52 6.51
CA LEU A 317 13.70 -16.90 5.27
C LEU A 317 14.99 -16.14 5.62
N VAL A 318 16.02 -16.38 4.81
CA VAL A 318 17.37 -15.81 4.95
C VAL A 318 17.29 -14.29 5.13
N PRO A 319 17.85 -13.70 6.21
CA PRO A 319 17.97 -12.26 6.33
C PRO A 319 18.89 -11.75 5.21
N ALA A 320 18.42 -10.78 4.41
CA ALA A 320 19.35 -9.93 3.69
C ALA A 320 20.21 -9.17 4.73
N GLY A 321 21.51 -9.09 4.48
CA GLY A 321 22.55 -8.85 5.47
C GLY A 321 22.32 -7.67 6.42
N THR A 322 22.62 -7.93 7.69
CA THR A 322 22.81 -6.94 8.74
C THR A 322 24.11 -6.17 8.49
N GLY A 323 24.02 -5.04 7.78
CA GLY A 323 24.98 -3.95 7.85
C GLY A 323 24.41 -2.87 8.74
N ALA A 324 25.07 -2.58 9.86
CA ALA A 324 24.63 -1.62 10.86
C ALA A 324 24.77 -0.17 10.34
N THR A 325 23.72 0.36 9.71
CA THR A 325 23.28 1.77 9.78
C THR A 325 21.83 1.84 9.30
N ALA A 326 21.00 2.50 10.08
CA ALA A 326 19.57 2.63 9.84
C ALA A 326 19.27 3.41 8.54
N ALA A 327 18.44 2.82 7.70
CA ALA A 327 17.55 3.53 6.80
C ALA A 327 16.29 2.66 6.63
N ALA A 328 15.36 2.82 7.58
CA ALA A 328 14.01 2.29 7.49
C ALA A 328 13.29 2.98 6.32
N ASN A 329 13.37 2.39 5.13
CA ASN A 329 12.55 2.82 4.00
C ASN A 329 12.53 1.74 2.92
N GLU A 330 11.80 0.63 3.17
CA GLU A 330 11.23 -0.21 2.11
C GLU A 330 9.99 -0.96 2.61
N ARG A 331 8.80 -0.48 2.19
CA ARG A 331 7.48 -1.13 2.01
C ARG A 331 7.10 -2.33 2.93
N PRO A 332 5.91 -2.30 3.58
CA PRO A 332 5.50 -3.28 4.60
C PRO A 332 5.44 -4.73 4.11
N ALA A 333 5.73 -5.64 5.05
CA ALA A 333 5.71 -7.11 4.92
C ALA A 333 4.53 -7.60 4.06
N GLY A 334 4.84 -8.50 3.12
CA GLY A 334 3.92 -8.96 2.10
C GLY A 334 2.84 -9.84 2.69
N LEU A 335 1.79 -9.99 1.91
CA LEU A 335 0.68 -10.89 2.14
C LEU A 335 1.19 -12.26 2.63
N VAL A 336 0.81 -12.62 3.85
CA VAL A 336 0.84 -14.01 4.28
C VAL A 336 -0.49 -14.28 4.97
N GLY A 337 -1.39 -14.96 4.24
CA GLY A 337 -2.48 -15.79 4.77
C GLY A 337 -1.97 -17.04 5.49
N ALA A 338 -1.01 -16.85 6.39
CA ALA A 338 -0.66 -17.76 7.46
C ALA A 338 -0.70 -16.87 8.68
N ASP A 339 -1.52 -17.19 9.70
CA ASP A 339 -1.75 -16.35 10.88
C ASP A 339 -0.57 -15.43 11.12
N ASP A 340 -0.66 -14.16 10.72
CA ASP A 340 0.49 -13.30 10.86
C ASP A 340 0.70 -13.05 12.36
N ALA A 341 1.80 -12.40 12.75
CA ALA A 341 2.06 -12.19 14.17
C ALA A 341 0.88 -11.50 14.89
N LEU A 342 0.11 -10.68 14.16
CA LEU A 342 -1.08 -10.02 14.67
C LEU A 342 -2.25 -11.00 14.78
N THR A 343 -2.62 -11.73 13.72
CA THR A 343 -3.71 -12.72 13.78
C THR A 343 -3.48 -13.78 14.87
N ARG A 344 -2.23 -14.24 15.05
CA ARG A 344 -1.89 -15.15 16.17
C ARG A 344 -2.14 -14.54 17.54
N ARG A 345 -1.83 -13.25 17.73
CA ARG A 345 -2.09 -12.56 19.01
C ARG A 345 -3.58 -12.51 19.33
N TYR A 346 -4.45 -12.55 18.32
CA TYR A 346 -5.91 -12.49 18.44
C TYR A 346 -6.58 -13.89 18.43
N GLN A 347 -5.79 -14.97 18.46
CA GLN A 347 -6.30 -16.32 18.68
C GLN A 347 -6.89 -16.44 20.09
N GLY A 348 -8.21 -16.60 20.18
CA GLY A 348 -8.94 -16.70 21.45
C GLY A 348 -9.96 -15.57 21.72
N LEU A 349 -10.15 -14.64 20.77
CA LEU A 349 -11.29 -13.72 20.82
C LEU A 349 -12.62 -14.49 20.88
N LYS A 350 -13.58 -13.97 21.63
CA LYS A 350 -14.89 -14.62 21.80
C LYS A 350 -15.72 -14.57 20.52
N ASN A 351 -15.65 -13.46 19.78
CA ASN A 351 -16.38 -13.28 18.54
C ASN A 351 -15.44 -13.39 17.33
N PRO A 352 -15.64 -14.36 16.42
CA PRO A 352 -14.87 -14.46 15.18
C PRO A 352 -14.94 -13.22 14.29
N ALA A 353 -16.03 -12.45 14.35
CA ALA A 353 -16.18 -11.21 13.59
C ALA A 353 -15.28 -10.06 14.07
N HIS A 354 -14.63 -10.20 15.23
CA HIS A 354 -13.67 -9.24 15.75
C HIS A 354 -12.21 -9.60 15.40
N GLN A 355 -11.98 -10.67 14.62
CA GLN A 355 -10.65 -11.02 14.16
C GLN A 355 -10.06 -9.91 13.30
N PRO A 356 -8.75 -9.61 13.44
CA PRO A 356 -8.11 -8.60 12.61
C PRO A 356 -8.28 -8.92 11.12
N LEU A 357 -8.58 -7.91 10.32
CA LEU A 357 -8.56 -8.04 8.87
C LEU A 357 -7.16 -8.45 8.40
N ASP A 358 -7.07 -9.11 7.24
CA ASP A 358 -5.79 -9.19 6.56
C ASP A 358 -5.38 -7.80 6.01
N PRO A 359 -4.09 -7.60 5.65
CA PRO A 359 -3.64 -6.30 5.15
C PRO A 359 -4.40 -5.81 3.90
N ASP A 360 -4.75 -6.69 2.97
CA ASP A 360 -5.44 -6.31 1.73
C ASP A 360 -6.87 -5.84 2.02
N GLN A 361 -7.59 -6.56 2.86
CA GLN A 361 -8.88 -6.14 3.38
C GLN A 361 -8.82 -4.77 4.06
N ALA A 362 -7.79 -4.51 4.86
CA ALA A 362 -7.60 -3.20 5.48
C ALA A 362 -7.33 -2.09 4.43
N TYR A 363 -6.53 -2.36 3.39
CA TYR A 363 -6.32 -1.43 2.28
C TYR A 363 -7.62 -1.11 1.54
N ARG A 364 -8.51 -2.09 1.34
CA ARG A 364 -9.83 -1.88 0.70
C ARG A 364 -10.75 -0.93 1.47
N HIS A 365 -10.52 -0.79 2.79
CA HIS A 365 -11.21 0.18 3.65
C HIS A 365 -10.47 1.52 3.75
N THR A 366 -9.41 1.76 2.99
CA THR A 366 -8.53 2.91 3.19
C THR A 366 -8.35 3.73 1.92
N LEU A 367 -8.57 5.04 2.03
CA LEU A 367 -8.06 6.02 1.08
C LEU A 367 -6.66 6.47 1.53
N VAL A 368 -5.64 6.08 0.77
CA VAL A 368 -4.26 6.53 1.04
C VAL A 368 -3.98 7.81 0.24
N LEU A 369 -3.41 8.80 0.92
CA LEU A 369 -3.07 10.10 0.35
C LEU A 369 -1.56 10.35 0.38
N ASP A 370 -1.03 10.90 -0.71
CA ASP A 370 0.33 11.41 -0.82
C ASP A 370 0.27 12.91 -1.15
N ARG A 371 0.74 13.75 -0.21
CA ARG A 371 0.68 15.22 -0.32
C ARG A 371 -0.72 15.78 -0.66
N GLY A 372 -1.75 15.06 -0.21
CA GLY A 372 -3.17 15.41 -0.38
C GLY A 372 -3.86 14.77 -1.60
N PHE A 373 -3.12 14.06 -2.45
CA PHE A 373 -3.66 13.41 -3.65
C PHE A 373 -3.84 11.90 -3.41
N PRO A 374 -4.86 11.27 -4.01
CA PRO A 374 -5.05 9.82 -3.89
C PRO A 374 -3.88 9.07 -4.55
N VAL A 375 -3.54 7.91 -3.99
CA VAL A 375 -2.56 6.98 -4.60
C VAL A 375 -3.19 5.63 -4.84
N ARG A 376 -2.68 4.92 -5.84
CA ARG A 376 -3.02 3.51 -6.06
C ARG A 376 -2.46 2.63 -4.94
N ASN A 377 -3.31 2.27 -4.00
CA ASN A 377 -3.01 1.40 -2.85
C ASN A 377 -3.68 0.02 -2.93
N ASP A 378 -4.39 -0.24 -4.03
CA ASP A 378 -5.15 -1.46 -4.25
C ASP A 378 -4.64 -2.15 -5.52
N ILE A 379 -4.20 -3.40 -5.37
CA ILE A 379 -3.68 -4.21 -6.48
C ILE A 379 -4.74 -4.50 -7.55
N THR A 380 -6.02 -4.50 -7.16
CA THR A 380 -7.16 -4.74 -8.06
C THR A 380 -7.60 -3.49 -8.81
N ALA A 381 -7.17 -2.30 -8.38
CA ALA A 381 -7.51 -1.05 -9.04
C ALA A 381 -6.53 -0.75 -10.20
N ASP A 382 -7.00 -0.12 -11.28
CA ASP A 382 -6.16 0.23 -12.44
C ASP A 382 -5.46 1.61 -12.32
N SER A 383 -5.89 2.47 -11.39
CA SER A 383 -5.39 3.84 -11.15
C SER A 383 -5.78 4.33 -9.74
N ALA A 384 -5.18 5.42 -9.22
CA ALA A 384 -5.66 6.01 -7.96
C ALA A 384 -7.13 6.45 -8.02
N ALA A 385 -7.60 6.93 -9.18
CA ALA A 385 -8.99 7.31 -9.35
C ALA A 385 -9.93 6.11 -9.15
N SER A 386 -9.61 4.97 -9.78
CA SER A 386 -10.38 3.74 -9.59
C SER A 386 -10.24 3.16 -8.18
N ALA A 387 -9.06 3.28 -7.54
CA ALA A 387 -8.87 2.86 -6.15
C ALA A 387 -9.72 3.70 -5.19
N LEU A 388 -9.76 5.03 -5.41
CA LEU A 388 -10.60 5.96 -4.67
C LEU A 388 -12.07 5.63 -4.87
N GLU A 389 -12.53 5.47 -6.12
CA GLU A 389 -13.92 5.11 -6.41
C GLU A 389 -14.31 3.78 -5.77
N ALA A 390 -13.45 2.76 -5.86
CA ALA A 390 -13.69 1.47 -5.25
C ALA A 390 -13.83 1.56 -3.73
N ALA A 391 -12.94 2.31 -3.05
CA ALA A 391 -12.96 2.49 -1.60
C ALA A 391 -14.15 3.34 -1.11
N THR A 392 -14.61 4.32 -1.91
CA THR A 392 -15.53 5.38 -1.46
C THR A 392 -16.96 5.25 -2.01
N LEU A 393 -17.15 4.53 -3.12
CA LEU A 393 -18.44 4.30 -3.76
C LEU A 393 -18.75 2.81 -3.91
N THR A 394 -17.96 2.07 -4.69
CA THR A 394 -18.33 0.72 -5.15
C THR A 394 -18.49 -0.27 -3.99
N ARG A 395 -17.47 -0.40 -3.15
CA ARG A 395 -17.48 -1.34 -2.01
C ARG A 395 -18.42 -0.93 -0.89
N PRO A 396 -18.46 0.36 -0.46
CA PRO A 396 -19.47 0.80 0.50
C PRO A 396 -20.88 0.53 -0.01
N LEU A 397 -21.17 0.81 -1.29
CA LEU A 397 -22.50 0.56 -1.87
C LEU A 397 -22.88 -0.91 -1.83
N ALA A 398 -21.98 -1.79 -2.27
CA ALA A 398 -22.19 -3.24 -2.26
C ALA A 398 -22.43 -3.76 -0.85
N TRP A 399 -21.59 -3.35 0.10
CA TRP A 399 -21.67 -3.78 1.49
C TRP A 399 -22.93 -3.25 2.21
N LEU A 400 -23.22 -1.95 2.08
CA LEU A 400 -24.38 -1.31 2.71
C LEU A 400 -25.69 -1.92 2.22
N LYS A 401 -25.80 -2.20 0.92
CA LYS A 401 -26.95 -2.92 0.35
C LYS A 401 -27.06 -4.36 0.88
N ALA A 402 -25.95 -5.09 0.91
CA ALA A 402 -25.93 -6.48 1.40
C ALA A 402 -26.29 -6.60 2.89
N GLN A 403 -25.86 -5.64 3.70
CA GLN A 403 -26.14 -5.62 5.15
C GLN A 403 -27.44 -4.91 5.53
N GLY A 404 -28.09 -4.22 4.58
CA GLY A 404 -29.24 -3.36 4.88
C GLY A 404 -28.89 -2.18 5.80
N SER A 405 -27.63 -1.76 5.84
CA SER A 405 -27.17 -0.64 6.66
C SER A 405 -27.15 0.66 5.86
N VAL A 406 -27.20 1.78 6.59
CA VAL A 406 -27.10 3.14 6.05
C VAL A 406 -25.95 3.92 6.69
N LYS A 407 -25.12 3.29 7.52
CA LYS A 407 -24.11 3.97 8.33
C LYS A 407 -22.71 3.80 7.73
N LEU A 408 -22.10 4.92 7.35
CA LEU A 408 -20.71 4.99 6.90
C LEU A 408 -19.91 5.86 7.85
N MET A 409 -18.77 5.34 8.34
CA MET A 409 -17.85 6.09 9.19
C MET A 409 -16.59 6.43 8.41
N VAL A 410 -16.32 7.73 8.22
CA VAL A 410 -15.03 8.23 7.76
C VAL A 410 -14.13 8.46 8.97
N TYR A 411 -13.03 7.72 9.06
CA TYR A 411 -12.06 7.83 10.14
C TYR A 411 -10.74 8.42 9.62
N ALA A 412 -10.41 9.64 10.04
CA ALA A 412 -9.15 10.28 9.70
C ALA A 412 -8.13 10.08 10.84
N HIS A 413 -7.10 9.30 10.58
CA HIS A 413 -6.01 9.10 11.54
C HIS A 413 -5.21 10.38 11.75
N GLY A 414 -4.49 10.46 12.87
CA GLY A 414 -3.45 11.46 13.06
C GLY A 414 -2.45 11.37 11.91
N GLY A 415 -2.29 12.47 11.18
CA GLY A 415 -1.45 12.56 9.98
C GLY A 415 0.05 12.45 10.23
N LEU A 416 0.45 11.72 11.27
CA LEU A 416 1.81 11.53 11.71
C LEU A 416 2.21 10.03 11.72
N ASN A 417 1.29 9.09 11.53
CA ASN A 417 1.63 7.66 11.47
C ASN A 417 2.10 7.24 10.07
N SER A 418 3.02 6.27 9.99
CA SER A 418 3.37 5.64 8.72
C SER A 418 2.14 4.94 8.10
N GLU A 419 2.16 4.72 6.78
CA GLU A 419 1.11 3.94 6.10
C GLU A 419 1.01 2.54 6.72
N ALA A 420 2.14 1.90 7.01
CA ALA A 420 2.20 0.55 7.57
C ALA A 420 1.58 0.46 8.97
N ASP A 421 1.85 1.44 9.84
CA ASP A 421 1.27 1.48 11.18
C ASP A 421 -0.23 1.79 11.12
N SER A 422 -0.62 2.69 10.22
CA SER A 422 -2.03 3.00 9.97
C SER A 422 -2.80 1.75 9.54
N ILE A 423 -2.28 1.00 8.57
CA ILE A 423 -2.91 -0.24 8.10
C ILE A 423 -2.95 -1.29 9.22
N THR A 424 -1.87 -1.46 9.98
CA THR A 424 -1.82 -2.40 11.11
C THR A 424 -2.90 -2.09 12.15
N ARG A 425 -3.13 -0.81 12.43
CA ARG A 425 -4.20 -0.34 13.31
C ARG A 425 -5.60 -0.54 12.71
N ILE A 426 -5.78 -0.24 11.43
CA ILE A 426 -7.06 -0.42 10.71
C ILE A 426 -7.50 -1.87 10.76
N ARG A 427 -6.55 -2.82 10.63
CA ARG A 427 -6.84 -4.25 10.71
C ARG A 427 -7.52 -4.63 12.01
N VAL A 428 -7.20 -3.99 13.14
CA VAL A 428 -7.83 -4.27 14.43
C VAL A 428 -9.06 -3.41 14.69
N MET A 429 -9.15 -2.19 14.14
CA MET A 429 -10.26 -1.26 14.37
C MET A 429 -11.49 -1.54 13.49
N ALA A 430 -11.28 -1.85 12.21
CA ALA A 430 -12.34 -2.03 11.21
C ALA A 430 -13.34 -3.16 11.55
N PRO A 431 -12.90 -4.34 12.05
CA PRO A 431 -13.81 -5.45 12.37
C PRO A 431 -14.92 -5.06 13.36
N TYR A 432 -14.61 -4.23 14.36
CA TYR A 432 -15.61 -3.78 15.33
C TYR A 432 -16.66 -2.85 14.72
N ALA A 433 -16.29 -1.99 13.78
CA ALA A 433 -17.26 -1.15 13.06
C ALA A 433 -18.17 -2.03 12.18
N LEU A 434 -17.57 -2.94 11.40
CA LEU A 434 -18.29 -3.88 10.53
C LEU A 434 -19.28 -4.75 11.31
N ALA A 435 -18.85 -5.30 12.46
CA ALA A 435 -19.68 -6.13 13.33
C ALA A 435 -20.88 -5.39 13.94
N ASN A 436 -20.86 -4.05 13.94
CA ASN A 436 -21.93 -3.19 14.45
C ASN A 436 -22.71 -2.49 13.31
N GLY A 437 -22.62 -3.03 12.09
CA GLY A 437 -23.39 -2.52 10.95
C GLY A 437 -22.90 -1.15 10.45
N ILE A 438 -21.65 -0.79 10.68
CA ILE A 438 -21.04 0.47 10.22
C ILE A 438 -20.00 0.12 9.17
N TYR A 439 -20.09 0.70 7.97
CA TYR A 439 -19.03 0.59 6.98
C TYR A 439 -17.87 1.54 7.35
N PRO A 440 -16.67 1.06 7.67
CA PRO A 440 -15.55 1.91 7.98
C PRO A 440 -14.78 2.30 6.70
N LEU A 441 -14.49 3.59 6.56
CA LEU A 441 -13.65 4.16 5.52
C LEU A 441 -12.56 5.00 6.22
N PHE A 442 -11.31 4.62 6.08
CA PHE A 442 -10.18 5.28 6.72
C PHE A 442 -9.46 6.20 5.76
N ILE A 443 -8.91 7.30 6.27
CA ILE A 443 -7.96 8.16 5.55
C ILE A 443 -6.59 7.94 6.19
N SER A 444 -5.60 7.59 5.37
CA SER A 444 -4.21 7.39 5.78
C SER A 444 -3.25 8.16 4.86
N TRP A 445 -2.04 8.43 5.36
CA TRP A 445 -1.01 9.16 4.66
C TRP A 445 0.13 8.22 4.26
N ARG A 446 0.64 8.37 3.04
CA ARG A 446 1.73 7.54 2.51
C ARG A 446 3.02 7.67 3.32
N SER A 447 3.30 8.87 3.84
CA SER A 447 4.46 9.17 4.69
C SER A 447 4.00 9.83 5.99
N GLY A 448 4.39 9.25 7.13
CA GLY A 448 4.03 9.71 8.47
C GLY A 448 5.11 10.60 9.12
N PRO A 449 4.81 11.86 9.48
CA PRO A 449 5.78 12.74 10.14
C PRO A 449 6.14 12.40 11.61
N MET A 450 5.53 11.44 12.32
CA MET A 450 5.87 11.16 13.75
C MET A 450 7.31 10.71 13.93
N GLU A 451 7.80 9.82 13.07
CA GLU A 451 9.18 9.33 13.13
C GLU A 451 10.13 10.52 12.94
N THR A 452 9.84 11.36 11.93
CA THR A 452 10.57 12.61 11.68
C THR A 452 10.49 13.60 12.84
N VAL A 453 9.36 13.71 13.55
CA VAL A 453 9.23 14.54 14.76
C VAL A 453 10.15 14.02 15.86
N SER A 454 10.10 12.72 16.14
CA SER A 454 10.88 12.11 17.24
C SER A 454 12.38 12.20 16.93
N ASP A 455 12.78 11.86 15.71
CA ASP A 455 14.14 11.97 15.21
C ASP A 455 14.65 13.41 15.25
N LEU A 456 13.82 14.39 14.84
CA LEU A 456 14.18 15.80 14.88
C LEU A 456 14.43 16.27 16.32
N VAL A 457 13.57 15.86 17.26
CA VAL A 457 13.72 16.21 18.68
C VAL A 457 14.99 15.59 19.27
N GLU A 458 15.26 14.31 18.96
CA GLU A 458 16.49 13.61 19.39
C GLU A 458 17.75 14.23 18.77
N GLU A 459 17.72 14.57 17.49
CA GLU A 459 18.84 15.21 16.78
C GLU A 459 19.17 16.57 17.38
N GLN A 460 18.17 17.42 17.64
CA GLN A 460 18.40 18.71 18.28
C GLN A 460 18.99 18.53 19.69
N MET A 461 18.47 17.60 20.48
CA MET A 461 19.05 17.28 21.81
C MET A 461 20.52 16.85 21.73
N ALA A 462 20.86 16.01 20.75
CA ALA A 462 22.25 15.58 20.52
C ALA A 462 23.16 16.77 20.16
N ARG A 463 22.67 17.70 19.32
CA ARG A 463 23.40 18.93 18.95
C ARG A 463 23.67 19.85 20.14
N PHE A 464 22.79 19.88 21.14
CA PHE A 464 22.98 20.67 22.36
C PHE A 464 23.72 19.94 23.48
N GLY A 465 24.23 18.72 23.24
CA GLY A 465 25.01 17.96 24.23
C GLY A 465 24.20 17.41 25.41
N LEU A 466 22.88 17.32 25.26
CA LEU A 466 21.94 16.86 26.30
C LEU A 466 21.55 15.37 26.14
N GLY A 467 22.03 14.70 25.08
CA GLY A 467 21.89 13.25 24.84
C GLY A 467 23.14 12.48 25.26
N SER A 468 22.98 11.50 26.16
CA SER A 468 24.04 10.90 26.97
C SER A 468 25.17 10.18 26.19
N ARG A 469 26.43 10.48 26.55
CA ARG A 469 27.54 9.52 26.55
C ARG A 469 28.12 9.43 27.97
N GLY A 470 27.68 8.40 28.71
CA GLY A 470 28.42 7.74 29.79
C GLY A 470 28.77 8.55 31.06
N GLY A 471 27.92 8.48 32.09
CA GLY A 471 28.27 8.83 33.46
C GLY A 471 27.05 8.73 34.39
N ALA A 472 27.14 7.93 35.46
CA ALA A 472 26.05 7.77 36.42
C ALA A 472 25.68 9.13 37.08
N PRO A 473 24.40 9.50 37.19
CA PRO A 473 24.04 10.83 37.70
C PRO A 473 24.08 10.86 39.23
N ALA A 474 24.71 11.90 39.78
CA ALA A 474 24.57 12.28 41.18
C ALA A 474 23.14 12.74 41.47
N ARG A 475 22.64 12.36 42.65
CA ARG A 475 21.25 12.44 43.14
C ARG A 475 20.58 13.83 43.12
N GLY A 476 21.29 14.91 42.75
CA GLY A 476 20.79 16.29 42.73
C GLY A 476 20.66 16.95 41.34
N TRP A 477 21.01 16.26 40.25
CA TRP A 477 20.95 16.81 38.88
C TRP A 477 19.60 16.58 38.19
N LEU A 478 18.85 15.55 38.60
CA LEU A 478 17.58 15.13 37.96
C LEU A 478 16.43 16.15 38.12
N ASP A 479 16.37 16.88 39.23
CA ASP A 479 15.29 17.86 39.48
C ASP A 479 15.49 19.21 38.77
N ARG A 480 16.71 19.53 38.33
CA ARG A 480 17.05 20.81 37.65
C ARG A 480 17.04 20.74 36.12
N LEU A 481 16.61 19.63 35.53
CA LEU A 481 16.67 19.37 34.09
C LEU A 481 15.30 19.20 33.40
N SER A 482 14.17 19.30 34.11
CA SER A 482 12.85 19.05 33.51
C SER A 482 12.35 20.23 32.66
N GLU A 483 12.17 21.42 33.25
CA GLU A 483 11.68 22.61 32.51
C GLU A 483 12.74 23.27 31.63
N THR A 484 14.01 23.24 32.06
CA THR A 484 15.14 23.88 31.37
C THR A 484 15.41 23.24 30.02
N THR A 485 15.26 21.91 29.91
CA THR A 485 15.41 21.17 28.65
C THR A 485 14.32 21.55 27.65
N ASP A 486 13.05 21.59 28.09
CA ASP A 486 11.93 21.99 27.22
C ASP A 486 12.10 23.43 26.73
N ARG A 487 12.50 24.36 27.61
CA ARG A 487 12.73 25.77 27.24
C ARG A 487 13.90 25.96 26.27
N MET A 488 14.86 25.04 26.25
CA MET A 488 15.97 25.03 25.27
C MET A 488 15.56 24.39 23.95
N LEU A 489 14.71 23.35 23.98
CA LEU A 489 14.25 22.65 22.78
C LEU A 489 13.21 23.44 21.98
N GLU A 490 12.25 24.08 22.64
CA GLU A 490 11.14 24.76 21.96
C GLU A 490 11.61 25.83 20.95
N PRO A 491 12.60 26.70 21.26
CA PRO A 491 13.14 27.64 20.27
C PRO A 491 13.90 26.97 19.12
N ALA A 492 14.67 25.91 19.41
CA ALA A 492 15.47 25.20 18.41
C ALA A 492 14.60 24.40 17.42
N LEU A 493 13.48 23.86 17.91
CA LEU A 493 12.53 23.09 17.12
C LEU A 493 11.59 23.96 16.28
N ARG A 494 11.48 25.27 16.58
CA ARG A 494 10.51 26.16 15.93
C ARG A 494 10.67 26.22 14.41
N GLY A 495 11.90 26.38 13.92
CA GLY A 495 12.19 26.43 12.49
C GLY A 495 11.88 25.11 11.76
N PRO A 496 12.62 24.03 12.05
CA PRO A 496 12.44 22.75 11.35
C PRO A 496 11.08 22.09 11.64
N GLY A 497 10.64 22.13 12.91
CA GLY A 497 9.35 21.57 13.33
C GLY A 497 8.17 22.35 12.74
N GLY A 498 8.26 23.68 12.70
CA GLY A 498 7.23 24.51 12.08
C GLY A 498 7.11 24.32 10.58
N ALA A 499 8.22 24.14 9.86
CA ALA A 499 8.19 23.84 8.43
C ALA A 499 7.51 22.48 8.13
N MET A 500 7.87 21.44 8.88
CA MET A 500 7.27 20.11 8.75
C MET A 500 5.78 20.11 9.11
N TRP A 501 5.42 20.72 10.23
CA TRP A 501 4.02 20.83 10.68
C TRP A 501 3.18 21.64 9.70
N GLY A 502 3.70 22.79 9.23
CA GLY A 502 3.07 23.60 8.19
C GLY A 502 2.82 22.82 6.90
N GLN A 503 3.78 22.01 6.45
CA GLN A 503 3.60 21.15 5.28
C GLN A 503 2.51 20.10 5.49
N MET A 504 2.42 19.49 6.68
CA MET A 504 1.36 18.54 7.02
C MET A 504 -0.03 19.21 6.98
N LYS A 505 -0.18 20.41 7.56
CA LYS A 505 -1.43 21.18 7.51
C LYS A 505 -1.81 21.51 6.06
N LEU A 506 -0.84 21.99 5.28
CA LEU A 506 -1.04 22.30 3.86
C LEU A 506 -1.50 21.07 3.07
N ASN A 507 -0.91 19.89 3.31
CA ASN A 507 -1.33 18.65 2.66
C ASN A 507 -2.76 18.25 3.06
N ALA A 508 -3.11 18.39 4.34
CA ALA A 508 -4.45 18.11 4.86
C ALA A 508 -5.52 19.01 4.25
N GLU A 509 -5.26 20.31 4.17
CA GLU A 509 -6.16 21.28 3.53
C GLU A 509 -6.23 21.06 2.01
N ARG A 510 -5.08 20.83 1.35
CA ARG A 510 -5.00 20.56 -0.09
C ARG A 510 -5.81 19.35 -0.49
N ALA A 511 -5.86 18.32 0.33
CA ALA A 511 -6.69 17.14 0.08
C ALA A 511 -8.18 17.50 -0.12
N SER A 512 -8.64 18.59 0.49
CA SER A 512 -10.02 19.08 0.39
C SER A 512 -10.18 20.24 -0.60
N SER A 513 -9.23 21.18 -0.67
CA SER A 513 -9.38 22.40 -1.47
C SER A 513 -9.03 22.21 -2.95
N ASP A 514 -8.03 21.39 -3.26
CA ASP A 514 -7.57 21.14 -4.64
C ASP A 514 -8.62 20.35 -5.43
N ALA A 515 -8.76 20.65 -6.73
CA ALA A 515 -9.69 19.96 -7.62
C ALA A 515 -9.42 18.46 -7.73
N GLN A 516 -8.15 18.04 -7.65
CA GLN A 516 -7.70 16.66 -7.64
C GLN A 516 -7.42 16.13 -6.22
N GLY A 517 -7.73 16.92 -5.18
CA GLY A 517 -7.53 16.53 -3.79
C GLY A 517 -8.37 15.30 -3.42
N GLY A 518 -7.75 14.32 -2.76
CA GLY A 518 -8.38 13.02 -2.51
C GLY A 518 -9.65 13.10 -1.65
N VAL A 519 -9.72 14.03 -0.69
CA VAL A 519 -10.93 14.25 0.13
C VAL A 519 -12.02 14.92 -0.68
N ARG A 520 -11.69 15.87 -1.56
CA ARG A 520 -12.66 16.48 -2.48
C ARG A 520 -13.28 15.45 -3.41
N LEU A 521 -12.44 14.61 -4.02
CA LEU A 521 -12.88 13.51 -4.88
C LEU A 521 -13.71 12.49 -4.11
N MET A 522 -13.30 12.12 -2.90
CA MET A 522 -14.09 11.26 -2.00
C MET A 522 -15.47 11.85 -1.70
N VAL A 523 -15.58 13.14 -1.42
CA VAL A 523 -16.89 13.78 -1.16
C VAL A 523 -17.81 13.72 -2.40
N ALA A 524 -17.25 13.86 -3.60
CA ALA A 524 -18.02 13.66 -4.83
C ALA A 524 -18.56 12.21 -4.94
N GLN A 525 -17.74 11.22 -4.59
CA GLN A 525 -18.16 9.81 -4.56
C GLN A 525 -19.17 9.52 -3.45
N LEU A 526 -19.04 10.12 -2.26
CA LEU A 526 -20.03 10.02 -1.19
C LEU A 526 -21.38 10.64 -1.58
N LYS A 527 -21.38 11.68 -2.42
CA LYS A 527 -22.60 12.24 -3.00
C LYS A 527 -23.28 11.24 -3.94
N ALA A 528 -22.52 10.58 -4.81
CA ALA A 528 -23.02 9.51 -5.67
C ALA A 528 -23.55 8.33 -4.83
N LEU A 529 -22.86 7.97 -3.75
CA LEU A 529 -23.29 6.93 -2.81
C LEU A 529 -24.61 7.28 -2.13
N LYS A 530 -24.78 8.52 -1.67
CA LYS A 530 -26.04 9.00 -1.06
C LYS A 530 -27.20 9.01 -2.06
N ALA A 531 -26.95 9.28 -3.34
CA ALA A 531 -27.98 9.16 -4.37
C ALA A 531 -28.49 7.71 -4.50
N GLN A 532 -27.62 6.72 -4.31
CA GLN A 532 -27.97 5.29 -4.34
C GLN A 532 -28.54 4.78 -3.00
N ILE A 533 -28.20 5.43 -1.89
CA ILE A 533 -28.69 5.13 -0.53
C ILE A 533 -29.20 6.44 0.10
N PRO A 534 -30.46 6.84 -0.16
CA PRO A 534 -30.95 8.16 0.25
C PRO A 534 -30.82 8.47 1.75
N LYS A 535 -30.99 7.44 2.58
CA LYS A 535 -30.88 7.49 4.05
C LYS A 535 -29.44 7.40 4.57
N LEU A 536 -28.42 7.45 3.71
CA LEU A 536 -27.02 7.35 4.10
C LEU A 536 -26.67 8.39 5.19
N GLU A 537 -26.11 7.90 6.29
CA GLU A 537 -25.57 8.63 7.42
C GLU A 537 -24.03 8.62 7.32
N ILE A 538 -23.42 9.81 7.18
CA ILE A 538 -21.97 9.99 7.10
C ILE A 538 -21.47 10.44 8.46
N HIS A 539 -20.79 9.56 9.19
CA HIS A 539 -20.20 9.85 10.49
C HIS A 539 -18.71 10.11 10.35
N LEU A 540 -18.22 11.16 11.00
CA LEU A 540 -16.82 11.56 10.93
C LEU A 540 -16.15 11.32 12.28
N VAL A 541 -14.98 10.67 12.28
CA VAL A 541 -14.15 10.46 13.47
C VAL A 541 -12.71 10.85 13.14
N GLY A 542 -12.14 11.79 13.89
CA GLY A 542 -10.77 12.26 13.66
C GLY A 542 -9.91 12.09 14.89
N HIS A 543 -8.66 11.68 14.72
CA HIS A 543 -7.66 11.70 15.79
C HIS A 543 -6.53 12.67 15.44
N SER A 544 -6.06 13.45 16.42
CA SER A 544 -4.94 14.37 16.25
C SER A 544 -5.12 15.28 15.02
N ALA A 545 -4.17 15.29 14.08
CA ALA A 545 -4.23 16.09 12.84
C ALA A 545 -5.35 15.66 11.87
N GLY A 546 -6.00 14.51 12.10
CA GLY A 546 -7.24 14.14 11.42
C GLY A 546 -8.35 15.18 11.62
N SER A 547 -8.28 16.00 12.67
CA SER A 547 -9.16 17.17 12.85
C SER A 547 -9.01 18.18 11.70
N ILE A 548 -7.81 18.39 11.17
CA ILE A 548 -7.58 19.35 10.08
C ILE A 548 -8.25 18.84 8.80
N VAL A 549 -8.06 17.55 8.49
CA VAL A 549 -8.66 16.91 7.32
C VAL A 549 -10.19 16.98 7.39
N LEU A 550 -10.78 16.62 8.54
CA LEU A 550 -12.23 16.59 8.69
C LEU A 550 -12.86 17.99 8.79
N GLY A 551 -12.16 18.96 9.37
CA GLY A 551 -12.59 20.36 9.34
C GLY A 551 -12.73 20.88 7.92
N ALA A 552 -11.70 20.72 7.09
CA ALA A 552 -11.73 21.13 5.69
C ALA A 552 -12.75 20.30 4.86
N MET A 553 -12.93 19.02 5.20
CA MET A 553 -13.95 18.16 4.58
C MET A 553 -15.38 18.67 4.80
N LEU A 554 -15.69 19.29 5.95
CA LEU A 554 -17.03 19.82 6.22
C LEU A 554 -17.44 20.90 5.22
N ASP A 555 -16.52 21.74 4.76
CA ASP A 555 -16.82 22.72 3.71
C ASP A 555 -17.13 22.03 2.38
N ARG A 556 -16.40 20.96 2.04
CA ARG A 556 -16.69 20.17 0.84
C ARG A 556 -18.04 19.47 0.93
N LEU A 557 -18.40 18.93 2.11
CA LEU A 557 -19.72 18.34 2.33
C LEU A 557 -20.83 19.38 2.11
N HIS A 558 -20.67 20.59 2.67
CA HIS A 558 -21.62 21.68 2.46
C HIS A 558 -21.81 22.01 0.97
N GLU A 559 -20.72 22.23 0.24
CA GLU A 559 -20.75 22.51 -1.21
C GLU A 559 -21.39 21.37 -2.03
N ALA A 560 -21.21 20.13 -1.60
CA ALA A 560 -21.80 18.96 -2.24
C ALA A 560 -23.31 18.81 -1.94
N GLY A 561 -23.87 19.57 -1.00
CA GLY A 561 -25.23 19.41 -0.49
C GLY A 561 -25.38 18.22 0.47
N LEU A 562 -24.29 17.84 1.12
CA LEU A 562 -24.22 16.76 2.11
C LEU A 562 -24.11 17.34 3.53
N ALA A 563 -24.50 16.52 4.51
CA ALA A 563 -24.35 16.83 5.92
C ALA A 563 -23.69 15.65 6.64
N ALA A 564 -22.87 15.95 7.64
CA ALA A 564 -22.33 14.96 8.55
C ALA A 564 -23.39 14.60 9.60
N ALA A 565 -23.67 13.31 9.77
CA ALA A 565 -24.57 12.80 10.80
C ALA A 565 -23.99 13.01 12.22
N SER A 566 -22.66 12.91 12.35
CA SER A 566 -21.93 13.29 13.56
C SER A 566 -20.46 13.57 13.27
N LEU A 567 -19.81 14.33 14.15
CA LEU A 567 -18.36 14.50 14.16
C LEU A 567 -17.83 14.25 15.57
N ARG A 568 -16.85 13.35 15.70
CA ARG A 568 -16.12 13.08 16.94
C ARG A 568 -14.63 13.29 16.74
N LEU A 569 -14.00 14.06 17.61
CA LEU A 569 -12.57 14.33 17.55
C LEU A 569 -11.87 13.85 18.82
N PHE A 570 -10.77 13.13 18.64
CA PHE A 570 -9.86 12.65 19.68
C PHE A 570 -8.58 13.48 19.66
N ALA A 571 -8.28 14.18 20.75
CA ALA A 571 -7.15 15.10 20.89
C ALA A 571 -6.88 15.95 19.64
N PRO A 572 -7.86 16.75 19.16
CA PRO A 572 -7.75 17.47 17.90
C PRO A 572 -6.55 18.41 17.88
N ALA A 573 -5.61 18.17 16.96
CA ALA A 573 -4.37 18.92 16.84
C ALA A 573 -4.50 20.05 15.80
N CYS A 574 -5.56 20.87 15.92
CA CYS A 574 -5.77 22.04 15.09
C CYS A 574 -5.87 23.31 15.95
N THR A 575 -5.53 24.46 15.40
CA THR A 575 -5.64 25.75 16.09
C THR A 575 -7.11 26.11 16.37
N LEU A 576 -7.36 26.96 17.37
CA LEU A 576 -8.70 27.51 17.58
C LEU A 576 -9.16 28.36 16.39
N ARG A 577 -8.23 29.09 15.75
CA ARG A 577 -8.53 29.77 14.48
C ARG A 577 -9.12 28.83 13.43
N PHE A 578 -8.45 27.71 13.16
CA PHE A 578 -8.94 26.71 12.23
C PHE A 578 -10.32 26.17 12.65
N ALA A 579 -10.51 25.90 13.94
CA ALA A 579 -11.79 25.43 14.46
C ALA A 579 -12.94 26.44 14.24
N LEU A 580 -12.66 27.73 14.43
CA LEU A 580 -13.59 28.84 14.22
C LEU A 580 -13.89 29.10 12.74
N ASP A 581 -12.96 28.75 11.85
CA ASP A 581 -13.09 28.92 10.40
C ASP A 581 -13.81 27.73 9.74
N HIS A 582 -13.73 26.52 10.31
CA HIS A 582 -14.34 25.31 9.71
C HIS A 582 -15.51 24.72 10.52
N TYR A 583 -15.36 24.47 11.82
CA TYR A 583 -16.41 23.79 12.60
C TYR A 583 -17.57 24.72 12.94
N ARG A 584 -17.29 25.97 13.33
CA ARG A 584 -18.34 26.94 13.65
C ARG A 584 -19.25 27.21 12.45
N PRO A 585 -18.74 27.51 11.25
CA PRO A 585 -19.59 27.68 10.08
C PRO A 585 -20.32 26.40 9.66
N ALA A 586 -19.71 25.22 9.81
CA ALA A 586 -20.40 23.96 9.55
C ALA A 586 -21.63 23.76 10.46
N VAL A 587 -21.55 24.18 11.72
CA VAL A 587 -22.69 24.17 12.64
C VAL A 587 -23.72 25.23 12.25
N GLN A 588 -23.29 26.46 11.96
CA GLN A 588 -24.19 27.57 11.59
C GLN A 588 -24.94 27.31 10.28
N ARG A 589 -24.31 26.63 9.31
CA ARG A 589 -24.91 26.28 8.01
C ARG A 589 -25.73 24.99 8.05
N GLY A 590 -25.78 24.28 9.18
CA GLY A 590 -26.49 23.01 9.33
C GLY A 590 -25.82 21.81 8.64
N THR A 591 -24.57 21.95 8.18
CA THR A 591 -23.77 20.83 7.65
C THR A 591 -23.42 19.82 8.74
N LEU A 592 -23.27 20.29 9.98
CA LEU A 592 -23.11 19.47 11.17
C LEU A 592 -24.07 20.00 12.23
N ARG A 593 -24.82 19.14 12.91
CA ARG A 593 -25.61 19.59 14.06
C ARG A 593 -24.69 19.83 15.25
N GLY A 594 -24.92 20.94 15.96
CA GLY A 594 -24.15 21.30 17.17
C GLY A 594 -24.08 20.14 18.16
N ASP A 595 -25.24 19.58 18.55
CA ASP A 595 -25.40 18.44 19.47
C ASP A 595 -24.75 17.12 19.00
N ARG A 596 -24.17 17.11 17.80
CA ARG A 596 -23.46 15.98 17.19
C ARG A 596 -21.96 16.23 17.02
N LEU A 597 -21.43 17.34 17.55
CA LEU A 597 -20.00 17.63 17.65
C LEU A 597 -19.47 17.21 19.03
N ALA A 598 -18.70 16.13 19.09
CA ALA A 598 -18.14 15.62 20.34
C ALA A 598 -16.61 15.70 20.35
N LEU A 599 -16.05 16.29 21.41
CA LEU A 599 -14.61 16.44 21.59
C LEU A 599 -14.13 15.63 22.78
N HIS A 600 -13.01 14.95 22.58
CA HIS A 600 -12.28 14.18 23.58
C HIS A 600 -10.87 14.75 23.72
N VAL A 601 -10.49 15.13 24.93
CA VAL A 601 -9.24 15.83 25.23
C VAL A 601 -8.54 15.19 26.44
N LEU A 602 -7.22 15.31 26.56
CA LEU A 602 -6.54 14.94 27.80
C LEU A 602 -6.76 16.01 28.86
N SER A 603 -6.75 15.61 30.13
CA SER A 603 -6.58 16.57 31.22
C SER A 603 -5.21 17.22 31.14
N ASP A 604 -5.10 18.48 31.59
CA ASP A 604 -3.80 19.18 31.58
C ASP A 604 -2.73 18.42 32.37
N ALA A 605 -3.11 17.77 33.47
CA ALA A 605 -2.20 16.92 34.24
C ALA A 605 -1.66 15.73 33.43
N ASN A 606 -2.49 15.10 32.59
CA ASN A 606 -2.03 14.02 31.71
C ASN A 606 -1.20 14.57 30.54
N GLU A 607 -1.55 15.72 29.97
CA GLU A 607 -0.76 16.38 28.92
C GLU A 607 0.67 16.72 29.41
N LEU A 608 0.80 17.15 30.67
CA LEU A 608 2.09 17.45 31.30
C LEU A 608 2.89 16.20 31.73
N ASN A 609 2.24 15.04 31.82
CA ASN A 609 2.87 13.76 32.14
C ASN A 609 3.15 12.89 30.91
N ASP A 610 2.75 13.34 29.71
CA ASP A 610 3.00 12.69 28.43
C ASP A 610 4.39 13.07 27.88
N SER A 611 4.85 12.43 26.81
CA SER A 611 6.13 12.76 26.18
C SER A 611 6.18 12.47 24.68
N VAL A 612 6.98 13.25 23.94
CA VAL A 612 7.33 13.03 22.53
C VAL A 612 8.85 12.92 22.42
N GLY A 613 9.35 11.69 22.30
CA GLY A 613 10.79 11.42 22.46
C GLY A 613 11.29 11.97 23.80
N PRO A 614 12.32 12.84 23.83
CA PRO A 614 12.81 13.44 25.06
C PRO A 614 12.04 14.71 25.51
N TYR A 615 11.09 15.24 24.72
CA TYR A 615 10.21 16.34 25.15
C TYR A 615 9.19 15.80 26.16
N ARG A 616 9.19 16.34 27.39
CA ARG A 616 8.48 15.74 28.54
C ARG A 616 7.06 16.28 28.74
N LYS A 617 6.41 16.69 27.65
CA LYS A 617 4.99 17.01 27.61
C LYS A 617 4.40 16.39 26.35
N SER A 618 3.09 16.46 26.23
CA SER A 618 2.37 15.95 25.06
C SER A 618 2.74 16.64 23.75
N LEU A 619 2.35 15.98 22.66
CA LEU A 619 2.45 16.53 21.32
C LEU A 619 1.70 17.87 21.18
N LEU A 620 0.54 18.05 21.83
CA LEU A 620 -0.21 19.31 21.72
C LEU A 620 0.53 20.47 22.38
N TYR A 621 1.25 20.22 23.48
CA TYR A 621 2.17 21.21 24.04
C TYR A 621 3.31 21.52 23.09
N LEU A 622 3.94 20.50 22.49
CA LEU A 622 5.02 20.72 21.52
C LEU A 622 4.55 21.56 20.32
N VAL A 623 3.36 21.25 19.80
CA VAL A 623 2.74 22.00 18.70
C VAL A 623 2.46 23.45 19.11
N SER A 624 1.82 23.66 20.26
CA SER A 624 1.49 24.99 20.80
C SER A 624 2.73 25.85 21.06
N ARG A 625 3.83 25.25 21.51
CA ARG A 625 5.03 25.98 21.94
C ARG A 625 6.06 26.15 20.83
N ALA A 626 6.18 25.19 19.93
CA ALA A 626 7.26 25.15 18.95
C ALA A 626 6.79 25.08 17.49
N PHE A 627 5.80 24.25 17.14
CA PHE A 627 5.53 23.98 15.72
C PHE A 627 4.55 24.96 15.05
N GLU A 628 3.74 25.67 15.83
CA GLU A 628 2.93 26.76 15.30
C GLU A 628 3.76 28.04 15.13
N ASP A 629 3.30 28.91 14.23
CA ASP A 629 3.94 30.18 13.88
C ASP A 629 4.01 31.15 15.07
N VAL A 630 3.03 31.06 15.98
CA VAL A 630 2.97 31.83 17.22
C VAL A 630 3.24 30.92 18.42
N HIS A 631 4.25 31.25 19.23
CA HIS A 631 4.49 30.56 20.50
C HIS A 631 3.28 30.72 21.44
N LYS A 632 2.90 29.66 22.14
CA LYS A 632 1.67 29.60 22.96
C LYS A 632 0.39 29.64 22.12
N MET A 633 0.39 29.01 20.95
CA MET A 633 -0.77 28.93 20.07
C MET A 633 -1.93 28.18 20.77
N PRO A 634 -3.16 28.73 20.78
CA PRO A 634 -4.34 28.01 21.23
C PRO A 634 -4.68 26.82 20.33
N ILE A 635 -4.63 25.61 20.90
CA ILE A 635 -4.94 24.34 20.21
C ILE A 635 -6.24 23.76 20.75
N LEU A 636 -7.15 23.36 19.85
CA LEU A 636 -8.48 22.87 20.18
C LEU A 636 -8.46 21.66 21.12
N GLY A 637 -7.47 20.78 20.97
CA GLY A 637 -7.37 19.54 21.74
C GLY A 637 -6.92 19.72 23.20
N MET A 638 -6.49 20.90 23.60
CA MET A 638 -6.06 21.15 24.98
C MET A 638 -7.28 21.47 25.86
N ALA A 639 -7.47 20.77 26.98
CA ALA A 639 -8.59 21.04 27.91
C ALA A 639 -8.67 22.52 28.35
N LYS A 640 -7.51 23.19 28.46
CA LYS A 640 -7.42 24.63 28.76
C LYS A 640 -8.16 25.51 27.76
N ALA A 641 -8.40 25.08 26.51
CA ALA A 641 -9.16 25.87 25.55
C ALA A 641 -10.64 26.07 25.96
N PHE A 642 -11.16 25.22 26.85
CA PHE A 642 -12.54 25.23 27.35
C PHE A 642 -12.67 25.79 28.78
N ASP A 643 -11.55 26.18 29.39
CA ASP A 643 -11.49 26.72 30.74
C ASP A 643 -11.41 28.26 30.68
N PRO A 644 -12.41 29.01 31.17
CA PRO A 644 -12.35 30.47 31.24
C PRO A 644 -11.17 31.00 32.04
N SER A 645 -10.68 30.26 33.05
CA SER A 645 -9.52 30.66 33.86
C SER A 645 -8.22 30.70 33.04
N SER A 646 -8.20 29.99 31.90
CA SER A 646 -7.06 29.90 30.99
C SER A 646 -6.67 31.24 30.36
N LEU A 647 -7.62 32.18 30.25
CA LEU A 647 -7.41 33.50 29.66
C LEU A 647 -6.57 34.43 30.56
N ALA A 648 -6.65 34.23 31.88
CA ALA A 648 -5.85 34.96 32.87
C ALA A 648 -4.46 34.32 33.07
N ALA A 649 -4.30 33.04 32.72
CA ALA A 649 -3.05 32.30 32.86
C ALA A 649 -2.07 32.61 31.71
N ASP A 650 -0.76 32.54 31.98
CA ASP A 650 0.30 32.75 30.98
C ASP A 650 0.54 31.51 30.09
N ILE A 651 -0.53 31.01 29.47
CA ILE A 651 -0.52 29.78 28.68
C ILE A 651 -0.81 30.01 27.19
N TRP A 652 -1.46 31.12 26.84
CA TRP A 652 -1.82 31.52 25.49
C TRP A 652 -1.08 32.79 25.05
N SER A 653 -0.77 32.89 23.76
CA SER A 653 -0.23 34.11 23.17
C SER A 653 -1.23 35.25 23.32
N GLN A 654 -0.76 36.44 23.70
CA GLN A 654 -1.61 37.63 23.85
C GLN A 654 -2.35 37.94 22.54
N ASP A 655 -1.66 37.80 21.40
CA ASP A 655 -2.18 38.09 20.06
C ASP A 655 -3.24 37.10 19.56
N ARG A 656 -3.47 36.00 20.29
CA ARG A 656 -4.41 34.92 19.93
C ARG A 656 -5.47 34.68 21.01
N ARG A 657 -5.50 35.46 22.10
CA ARG A 657 -6.50 35.32 23.19
C ARG A 657 -7.94 35.50 22.71
N GLN A 658 -8.15 36.35 21.70
CA GLN A 658 -9.48 36.55 21.12
C GLN A 658 -10.06 35.24 20.54
N GLU A 659 -9.22 34.38 19.96
CA GLU A 659 -9.67 33.11 19.41
C GLU A 659 -10.13 32.13 20.50
N VAL A 660 -9.52 32.19 21.69
CA VAL A 660 -9.96 31.43 22.86
C VAL A 660 -11.33 31.92 23.34
N LEU A 661 -11.50 33.24 23.47
CA LEU A 661 -12.77 33.87 23.85
C LEU A 661 -13.89 33.48 22.87
N ASP A 662 -13.65 33.63 21.58
CA ASP A 662 -14.61 33.33 20.52
C ASP A 662 -15.00 31.85 20.51
N TRP A 663 -14.03 30.95 20.72
CA TRP A 663 -14.29 29.52 20.79
C TRP A 663 -15.09 29.14 22.03
N GLN A 664 -14.74 29.68 23.21
CA GLN A 664 -15.48 29.44 24.44
C GLN A 664 -16.92 29.93 24.35
N ALA A 665 -17.14 31.11 23.76
CA ALA A 665 -18.48 31.64 23.52
C ALA A 665 -19.28 30.75 22.56
N PHE A 666 -18.67 30.33 21.44
CA PHE A 666 -19.29 29.41 20.48
C PHE A 666 -19.65 28.07 21.14
N TRP A 667 -18.70 27.44 21.83
CA TRP A 667 -18.90 26.15 22.49
C TRP A 667 -19.95 26.22 23.60
N GLY A 668 -19.91 27.26 24.43
CA GLY A 668 -20.90 27.52 25.47
C GLY A 668 -22.32 27.70 24.90
N GLY A 669 -22.42 28.36 23.73
CA GLY A 669 -23.68 28.51 23.00
C GLY A 669 -24.29 27.20 22.47
N LEU A 670 -23.51 26.12 22.37
CA LEU A 670 -24.02 24.80 21.97
C LEU A 670 -24.76 24.07 23.11
N GLY A 671 -24.60 24.50 24.37
CA GLY A 671 -25.30 23.93 25.52
C GLY A 671 -24.89 22.50 25.92
N GLN A 672 -23.73 22.01 25.45
CA GLN A 672 -23.28 20.62 25.67
C GLN A 672 -22.38 20.40 26.90
N GLY A 673 -21.99 21.46 27.62
CA GLY A 673 -21.09 21.37 28.77
C GLY A 673 -19.61 21.26 28.38
N GLN A 674 -18.78 20.74 29.28
CA GLN A 674 -17.34 20.56 29.03
C GLN A 674 -17.09 19.43 28.00
N PRO A 675 -15.98 19.46 27.25
CA PRO A 675 -15.57 18.33 26.42
C PRO A 675 -15.33 17.08 27.29
N GLN A 676 -15.22 15.92 26.65
CA GLN A 676 -14.93 14.68 27.35
C GLN A 676 -13.45 14.64 27.73
N VAL A 677 -13.15 14.94 29.00
CA VAL A 677 -11.77 15.02 29.51
C VAL A 677 -11.30 13.66 30.03
N LEU A 678 -10.26 13.11 29.42
CA LEU A 678 -9.57 11.92 29.91
C LEU A 678 -8.62 12.29 31.04
N SER A 679 -9.12 12.18 32.27
CA SER A 679 -8.34 12.48 33.49
C SER A 679 -7.68 11.26 34.15
N LYS A 680 -8.09 10.04 33.78
CA LYS A 680 -7.43 8.81 34.29
C LYS A 680 -5.99 8.77 33.77
N PRO A 681 -4.99 8.37 34.58
CA PRO A 681 -3.59 8.32 34.16
C PRO A 681 -3.27 7.17 33.19
N SER A 682 -4.17 6.19 33.08
CA SER A 682 -4.05 5.07 32.15
C SER A 682 -5.40 4.64 31.60
N VAL A 683 -5.37 4.02 30.42
CA VAL A 683 -6.51 3.43 29.70
C VAL A 683 -6.20 1.97 29.33
N SER A 684 -7.22 1.16 29.06
CA SER A 684 -7.02 -0.23 28.65
C SER A 684 -7.00 -0.35 27.12
N ASN A 685 -6.04 -1.10 26.58
CA ASN A 685 -6.06 -1.55 25.18
C ASN A 685 -6.70 -2.93 24.99
N GLY A 686 -7.32 -3.47 26.05
CA GLY A 686 -7.92 -4.80 26.10
C GLY A 686 -6.97 -5.90 26.58
N VAL A 687 -5.66 -5.66 26.58
CA VAL A 687 -4.63 -6.60 27.09
C VAL A 687 -4.00 -6.07 28.37
N LYS A 688 -3.63 -4.79 28.37
CA LYS A 688 -2.93 -4.13 29.47
C LYS A 688 -3.38 -2.67 29.60
N GLY A 689 -3.08 -2.08 30.75
CA GLY A 689 -3.11 -0.64 30.91
C GLY A 689 -1.98 0.00 30.12
N ILE A 690 -2.30 1.03 29.34
CA ILE A 690 -1.35 1.93 28.68
C ILE A 690 -1.49 3.34 29.28
N PRO A 691 -0.41 4.15 29.33
CA PRO A 691 -0.50 5.52 29.80
C PRO A 691 -1.51 6.33 28.98
N SER A 692 -2.23 7.23 29.65
CA SER A 692 -3.07 8.22 28.96
C SER A 692 -2.19 9.27 28.31
N SER A 693 -1.98 9.12 27.00
CA SER A 693 -1.16 9.99 26.16
C SER A 693 -1.96 10.55 24.99
N HIS A 694 -1.41 11.51 24.26
CA HIS A 694 -1.98 12.04 23.03
C HIS A 694 -2.37 10.92 22.02
N GLY A 695 -1.55 9.87 21.94
CA GLY A 695 -1.75 8.73 21.05
C GLY A 695 -2.64 7.60 21.58
N CYS A 696 -3.24 7.73 22.76
CA CYS A 696 -3.95 6.60 23.40
C CYS A 696 -5.42 6.44 22.96
N PHE A 697 -6.08 7.48 22.43
CA PHE A 697 -7.54 7.48 22.20
C PHE A 697 -8.03 6.37 21.29
N ASP A 698 -7.31 6.12 20.20
CA ASP A 698 -7.63 5.10 19.20
C ASP A 698 -7.03 3.72 19.56
N ASN A 699 -6.34 3.64 20.70
CA ASN A 699 -5.86 2.42 21.35
C ASN A 699 -6.70 2.02 22.57
N ALA A 700 -7.54 2.93 23.07
CA ALA A 700 -8.35 2.73 24.25
C ALA A 700 -9.68 2.07 23.87
N VAL A 701 -9.91 0.84 24.34
CA VAL A 701 -11.10 0.06 23.98
C VAL A 701 -12.39 0.77 24.35
N ASP A 702 -12.43 1.43 25.51
CA ASP A 702 -13.62 2.14 25.99
C ASP A 702 -13.93 3.39 25.15
N LEU A 703 -12.90 4.15 24.74
CA LEU A 703 -13.08 5.38 23.96
C LEU A 703 -13.50 5.06 22.52
N TYR A 704 -12.91 4.03 21.92
CA TYR A 704 -13.32 3.56 20.61
C TYR A 704 -14.72 2.92 20.64
N ALA A 705 -15.02 2.11 21.66
CA ALA A 705 -16.36 1.58 21.90
C ALA A 705 -17.41 2.69 21.99
N GLN A 706 -17.10 3.77 22.72
CA GLN A 706 -17.99 4.92 22.83
C GLN A 706 -18.19 5.64 21.49
N ALA A 707 -17.15 5.73 20.65
CA ALA A 707 -17.27 6.30 19.31
C ALA A 707 -18.22 5.48 18.43
N LEU A 708 -18.04 4.15 18.40
CA LEU A 708 -18.92 3.26 17.65
C LEU A 708 -20.35 3.27 18.21
N GLY A 709 -20.52 3.21 19.53
CA GLY A 709 -21.84 3.24 20.17
C GLY A 709 -22.64 4.50 19.87
N ALA A 710 -21.97 5.65 19.76
CA ALA A 710 -22.59 6.91 19.36
C ALA A 710 -23.03 6.94 17.89
N ILE A 711 -22.42 6.12 17.02
CA ILE A 711 -22.84 5.94 15.62
C ILE A 711 -24.01 4.97 15.53
N VAL A 712 -23.96 3.85 16.27
CA VAL A 712 -25.02 2.83 16.27
C VAL A 712 -26.35 3.43 16.71
N SER A 713 -26.35 4.13 17.86
CA SER A 713 -27.53 4.70 18.51
C SER A 713 -27.23 6.11 19.02
N PRO A 714 -27.39 7.15 18.17
CA PRO A 714 -26.98 8.51 18.53
C PRO A 714 -27.75 9.12 19.71
N GLN A 715 -28.97 8.66 19.99
CA GLN A 715 -29.82 9.19 21.07
C GLN A 715 -29.58 8.48 22.42
N SER A 716 -29.12 7.24 22.38
CA SER A 716 -28.80 6.42 23.55
C SER A 716 -27.67 5.47 23.16
N PRO A 717 -26.40 5.91 23.27
CA PRO A 717 -25.24 5.15 22.79
C PRO A 717 -25.27 3.73 23.32
N THR A 718 -25.39 2.76 22.41
CA THR A 718 -25.40 1.35 22.79
C THR A 718 -23.98 0.94 23.22
N PRO A 719 -23.82 0.15 24.28
CA PRO A 719 -22.50 -0.36 24.66
C PRO A 719 -21.95 -1.27 23.56
N VAL A 720 -21.06 -0.74 22.72
CA VAL A 720 -20.29 -1.55 21.78
C VAL A 720 -19.16 -2.21 22.54
N LYS A 721 -19.01 -3.53 22.39
CA LYS A 721 -17.94 -4.25 23.05
C LYS A 721 -16.72 -4.32 22.16
N VAL A 722 -15.69 -3.54 22.49
CA VAL A 722 -14.35 -3.65 21.90
C VAL A 722 -13.49 -4.47 22.83
N GLU A 723 -13.01 -5.63 22.37
CA GLU A 723 -12.27 -6.57 23.22
C GLU A 723 -10.79 -6.21 23.32
N ARG A 724 -10.20 -5.77 22.20
CA ARG A 724 -8.76 -5.59 22.06
C ARG A 724 -8.42 -4.68 20.88
N LEU A 725 -7.49 -3.75 21.11
CA LEU A 725 -6.90 -2.84 20.11
C LEU A 725 -5.36 -2.82 20.17
N ASP A 726 -4.75 -3.90 20.64
CA ASP A 726 -3.29 -4.07 20.78
C ASP A 726 -2.70 -4.59 19.46
N TYR A 727 -1.77 -3.86 18.84
CA TYR A 727 -1.19 -4.23 17.54
C TYR A 727 0.34 -4.24 17.53
#